data_AF-A0A1Q8QW24-F1
#
_entry.id   AF-A0A1Q8QW24-F1
#
_cell.length_a   1.000
_cell.length_b   1.000
_cell.length_c   1.000
_cell.angle_alpha   90.00
_cell.angle_beta   90.00
_cell.angle_gamma   90.00
#
_symmetry.space_group_name_H-M   'P 1'
#
loop_
_entity.id
_entity.type
_entity.pdbx_description
1 polymer ?
#
loop_
_entity_poly.entity_id
_entity_poly.type
_entity_poly.pdbx_seq_one_letter_code
_entity_poly.pdbx_strand_id
1 'polypeptide(L)'
;MMGFNAYHNSHDLFYREPFGAVACGQRITFRLKTSSAVPVEACVLRLWESDREIMISMPQTTETRCENFATESVPEPVEDERLFEGDYFVPNSPGLIWYYFEIRVGSQTYYYGNNLKKLGGEGALWEQEPPSFQITVHKQVVVPQWYKQGVMYQVFVDRFFNDHENGFTYYPRKNTLLHANWSDPPLYIKDEKGRVTDWDFFGGTLQGVIEKLPYFKELGISILYFNPIFDAPSNHKYDTADYHRIDPMYGDDAVFKRLIDTARQYRISIILDGVFSHTGSDSIYFNKYGNYPGVGAYQSADSPYFNWYKFKSNHQEYQSWWGVDSLPEVNEMNPSYRQFIYGSEDSVIRKWLNLGVAGWRLDVADELPDEFIQELRQAMMSIRPEVVLIGEVWEDASNKVSYSKQREYFLGDELDGTMNYPFRASFLRFILGQSDSSVLHDEVMSLYENYPRENFYAAMNLIGSHDTIRILTLLGDAPPEQSLTKTEQRSFRLPPNARQLAVQRLKLLSLVQMTFPGVPCIYYGDEAGVEGYADPYNRATYPWGKEDGEIRDWYRRILRLRAEYEVLQAGDFKSFFFEPDVYGFARAEDEEEIIILINRHSGETKTVNLATKLQPSSFVIDLINGERLAPETLSALQLNALSGRALLRKKTLPNNLQLDRSCGVLLHISSLPSSWGLGDLGKEAYEFVDFLADSGQSLWQVLPLNPAGVGDCPYQSESVFAGNPVFISLDHLIREGLLSLEETRQKYEQIKSLDLRRSFLSLALKELKRDLLHEAYQRFMTQLESTPNRSSVSAKSTYLSNEEFFKFKAKNKVWLDDYVLFRALKAHFGDVPWYDWEPEIASRETEKLAEYRVLLREEMGFIEFLQYTFFYEWDKLKTYAKAKGVQVIGDLPHFVAADSCDVWVNRSLFVLDEHGRPAKTAGVPPDYFSKTGQLWGNPIYDWDALSVTQYDWWNKRIQLGLELFDYIRLDHFRGFEAYWEVDAGEETAEKGRWVKGPGKRFFESLVEAYGKCPFIVEDLGAITTEVNVLKQIFGFPGIKVLQFTSLKEIVRDSETNYVYYTGTHDNNTLLGWYEKSYLAEGGNLVSSGIDQKVISKQACRELIEKVYLSPAAWVILPMQDILGLGEEARMNVPGTIHGNWQWKLDKIQDLDEIKIWLRTQADKTKR
;
A
#
# COMPACT_ATOMS: atom_id res chain seq x y z
N MET A 1 17.07 -51.56 -21.99
CA MET A 1 15.80 -51.27 -21.30
C MET A 1 14.82 -50.68 -22.31
N MET A 2 14.30 -51.46 -23.25
CA MET A 2 13.38 -50.95 -24.27
C MET A 2 12.02 -51.60 -24.04
N GLY A 3 11.01 -50.83 -23.63
CA GLY A 3 9.60 -51.23 -23.73
C GLY A 3 8.68 -51.07 -22.50
N PHE A 4 9.12 -50.50 -21.37
CA PHE A 4 8.21 -50.13 -20.26
C PHE A 4 8.61 -48.78 -19.64
N ASN A 5 7.63 -47.90 -19.47
CA ASN A 5 7.75 -46.62 -18.78
C ASN A 5 6.50 -46.36 -17.92
N ALA A 6 6.65 -45.62 -16.83
CA ALA A 6 5.56 -45.17 -15.98
C ALA A 6 5.77 -43.70 -15.58
N TYR A 7 4.69 -42.99 -15.30
CA TYR A 7 4.72 -41.57 -14.99
C TYR A 7 3.63 -41.19 -13.99
N HIS A 8 4.05 -40.59 -12.88
CA HIS A 8 3.22 -39.95 -11.87
C HIS A 8 3.97 -38.73 -11.32
N ASN A 9 3.27 -37.62 -11.17
CA ASN A 9 3.83 -36.39 -10.62
C ASN A 9 2.95 -35.90 -9.47
N SER A 10 3.44 -35.97 -8.24
CA SER A 10 2.64 -35.61 -7.06
C SER A 10 2.32 -34.11 -6.98
N HIS A 11 3.07 -33.27 -7.70
CA HIS A 11 2.81 -31.83 -7.82
C HIS A 11 1.81 -31.46 -8.93
N ASP A 12 1.35 -32.44 -9.71
CA ASP A 12 0.36 -32.25 -10.76
C ASP A 12 -1.01 -32.74 -10.29
N LEU A 13 -1.99 -31.83 -10.27
CA LEU A 13 -3.37 -32.10 -9.88
C LEU A 13 -4.02 -33.25 -10.66
N PHE A 14 -3.58 -33.49 -11.90
CA PHE A 14 -4.07 -34.63 -12.67
C PHE A 14 -3.66 -35.96 -12.01
N TYR A 15 -2.41 -36.08 -11.56
CA TYR A 15 -1.87 -37.33 -11.02
C TYR A 15 -2.19 -37.53 -9.53
N ARG A 16 -2.41 -36.44 -8.79
CA ARG A 16 -2.80 -36.47 -7.37
C ARG A 16 -3.82 -35.36 -7.08
N GLU A 17 -5.05 -35.74 -6.75
CA GLU A 17 -6.14 -34.81 -6.46
C GLU A 17 -6.80 -35.11 -5.10
N PRO A 18 -6.82 -34.17 -4.15
CA PRO A 18 -6.28 -32.80 -4.21
C PRO A 18 -4.75 -32.74 -4.13
N PHE A 19 -4.17 -31.62 -4.54
CA PHE A 19 -2.74 -31.32 -4.34
C PHE A 19 -2.43 -31.07 -2.85
N GLY A 20 -1.24 -31.51 -2.42
CA GLY A 20 -0.68 -31.18 -1.11
C GLY A 20 -1.30 -31.93 0.07
N ALA A 21 -1.04 -31.42 1.28
CA ALA A 21 -1.60 -31.92 2.53
C ALA A 21 -3.14 -31.91 2.51
N VAL A 22 -3.76 -32.86 3.20
CA VAL A 22 -5.21 -33.08 3.16
C VAL A 22 -5.85 -33.11 4.53
N ALA A 23 -7.13 -32.73 4.60
CA ALA A 23 -7.89 -32.80 5.83
C ALA A 23 -8.28 -34.24 6.19
N CYS A 24 -8.41 -34.53 7.47
CA CYS A 24 -8.94 -35.80 7.97
C CYS A 24 -10.26 -36.19 7.27
N GLY A 25 -10.38 -37.45 6.84
CA GLY A 25 -11.55 -37.98 6.14
C GLY A 25 -11.70 -37.58 4.66
N GLN A 26 -10.75 -36.82 4.09
CA GLN A 26 -10.79 -36.39 2.69
C GLN A 26 -10.46 -37.55 1.72
N ARG A 27 -11.05 -37.52 0.52
CA ARG A 27 -10.73 -38.46 -0.57
C ARG A 27 -9.55 -37.94 -1.38
N ILE A 28 -8.59 -38.81 -1.68
CA ILE A 28 -7.49 -38.58 -2.62
C ILE A 28 -7.68 -39.52 -3.82
N THR A 29 -7.55 -38.97 -5.02
CA THR A 29 -7.45 -39.73 -6.28
C THR A 29 -6.00 -39.77 -6.72
N PHE A 30 -5.46 -40.96 -6.95
CA PHE A 30 -4.13 -41.17 -7.51
C PHE A 30 -4.25 -41.68 -8.93
N ARG A 31 -3.40 -41.18 -9.82
CA ARG A 31 -3.29 -41.67 -11.19
C ARG A 31 -1.86 -42.02 -11.53
N LEU A 32 -1.66 -43.07 -12.31
CA LEU A 32 -0.38 -43.46 -12.87
C LEU A 32 -0.55 -43.75 -14.35
N LYS A 33 0.24 -43.08 -15.19
CA LYS A 33 0.29 -43.35 -16.63
C LYS A 33 1.40 -44.37 -16.90
N THR A 34 1.15 -45.35 -17.76
CA THR A 34 2.15 -46.32 -18.19
C THR A 34 2.20 -46.44 -19.69
N SER A 35 3.38 -46.67 -20.24
CA SER A 35 3.59 -47.05 -21.64
C SER A 35 4.30 -48.41 -21.67
N SER A 36 3.74 -49.40 -22.36
CA SER A 36 4.39 -50.69 -22.50
C SER A 36 4.05 -51.45 -23.77
N ALA A 37 5.04 -52.14 -24.34
CA ALA A 37 4.84 -53.11 -25.41
C ALA A 37 4.25 -54.45 -24.90
N VAL A 38 4.31 -54.70 -23.60
CA VAL A 38 3.79 -55.91 -22.94
C VAL A 38 2.62 -55.51 -22.03
N PRO A 39 1.55 -56.29 -21.93
CA PRO A 39 0.43 -55.93 -21.06
C PRO A 39 0.85 -55.70 -19.60
N VAL A 40 0.44 -54.57 -19.04
CA VAL A 40 0.49 -54.32 -17.59
C VAL A 40 -0.60 -55.19 -16.95
N GLU A 41 -0.20 -56.20 -16.18
CA GLU A 41 -1.11 -57.19 -15.58
C GLU A 41 -1.79 -56.66 -14.31
N ALA A 42 -1.09 -55.82 -13.55
CA ALA A 42 -1.62 -55.18 -12.35
C ALA A 42 -0.86 -53.89 -12.04
N CYS A 43 -1.59 -52.89 -11.55
CA CYS A 43 -1.06 -51.71 -10.89
C CYS A 43 -1.65 -51.63 -9.48
N VAL A 44 -0.80 -51.54 -8.46
CA VAL A 44 -1.20 -51.51 -7.05
C VAL A 44 -0.58 -50.27 -6.40
N LEU A 45 -1.42 -49.43 -5.82
CA LEU A 45 -1.00 -48.36 -4.92
C LEU A 45 -0.73 -48.97 -3.54
N ARG A 46 0.50 -48.84 -3.05
CA ARG A 46 0.90 -49.25 -1.69
C ARG A 46 1.03 -48.01 -0.81
N LEU A 47 0.39 -48.06 0.35
CA LEU A 47 0.25 -46.96 1.30
C LEU A 47 0.65 -47.43 2.70
N TRP A 48 1.28 -46.57 3.50
CA TRP A 48 1.57 -46.79 4.91
C TRP A 48 0.90 -45.71 5.76
N GLU A 49 -0.06 -46.13 6.59
CA GLU A 49 -0.63 -45.34 7.68
C GLU A 49 0.11 -45.71 8.98
N SER A 50 1.02 -44.86 9.46
CA SER A 50 1.90 -45.23 10.58
C SER A 50 2.64 -46.55 10.28
N ASP A 51 2.33 -47.65 10.99
CA ASP A 51 2.94 -48.98 10.79
C ASP A 51 2.06 -49.95 9.98
N ARG A 52 0.89 -49.48 9.50
CA ARG A 52 -0.08 -50.31 8.78
C ARG A 52 0.04 -50.13 7.27
N GLU A 53 0.31 -51.23 6.58
CA GLU A 53 0.28 -51.26 5.12
C GLU A 53 -1.15 -51.42 4.58
N ILE A 54 -1.46 -50.66 3.53
CA ILE A 54 -2.69 -50.73 2.74
C ILE A 54 -2.31 -50.89 1.27
N MET A 55 -2.96 -51.83 0.58
CA MET A 55 -2.76 -52.07 -0.85
C MET A 55 -4.08 -51.86 -1.59
N ILE A 56 -4.07 -50.98 -2.58
CA ILE A 56 -5.24 -50.64 -3.41
C ILE A 56 -4.94 -51.04 -4.85
N SER A 57 -5.72 -51.96 -5.41
CA SER A 57 -5.64 -52.28 -6.83
C SER A 57 -6.21 -51.13 -7.64
N MET A 58 -5.42 -50.59 -8.56
CA MET A 58 -5.81 -49.49 -9.44
C MET A 58 -6.31 -50.07 -10.76
N PRO A 59 -7.62 -49.98 -11.09
CA PRO A 59 -8.11 -50.39 -12.40
C PRO A 59 -7.59 -49.47 -13.51
N GLN A 60 -7.41 -50.05 -14.71
CA GLN A 60 -7.18 -49.28 -15.93
C GLN A 60 -8.46 -48.52 -16.30
N THR A 61 -8.35 -47.22 -16.59
CA THR A 61 -9.49 -46.41 -17.02
C THR A 61 -9.78 -46.64 -18.51
N THR A 62 -11.06 -46.59 -18.89
CA THR A 62 -11.52 -46.79 -20.28
C THR A 62 -11.52 -45.52 -21.12
N GLU A 63 -11.19 -44.36 -20.55
CA GLU A 63 -11.17 -43.06 -21.24
C GLU A 63 -9.78 -42.75 -21.81
N THR A 64 -9.62 -42.87 -23.13
CA THR A 64 -8.50 -42.25 -23.86
C THR A 64 -8.80 -40.75 -24.02
N ARG A 65 -8.48 -39.93 -23.02
CA ARG A 65 -8.48 -38.46 -23.19
C ARG A 65 -7.12 -38.04 -23.74
N CYS A 66 -7.01 -37.93 -25.06
CA CYS A 66 -5.88 -37.29 -25.71
C CYS A 66 -5.89 -35.79 -25.40
N GLU A 67 -4.95 -35.32 -24.58
CA GLU A 67 -4.64 -33.89 -24.48
C GLU A 67 -3.66 -33.48 -25.59
N ASN A 68 -4.04 -32.47 -26.36
CA ASN A 68 -3.26 -31.93 -27.47
C ASN A 68 -2.01 -31.19 -26.98
N PHE A 69 -0.84 -31.83 -27.01
CA PHE A 69 0.44 -31.14 -27.11
C PHE A 69 0.91 -31.15 -28.57
N ALA A 70 0.83 -29.99 -29.23
CA ALA A 70 1.33 -29.81 -30.59
C ALA A 70 2.84 -29.59 -30.57
N THR A 71 3.61 -30.59 -31.01
CA THR A 71 4.95 -30.40 -31.60
C THR A 71 5.10 -31.35 -32.78
N GLU A 72 5.31 -30.79 -33.98
CA GLU A 72 5.55 -31.52 -35.22
C GLU A 72 6.96 -32.13 -35.24
N SER A 73 7.09 -33.46 -35.44
CA SER A 73 7.75 -34.07 -36.62
C SER A 73 8.03 -35.59 -36.48
N VAL A 74 7.31 -36.39 -37.31
CA VAL A 74 7.70 -37.67 -37.98
C VAL A 74 7.65 -39.01 -37.17
N PRO A 75 7.24 -40.17 -37.79
CA PRO A 75 6.38 -41.19 -37.17
C PRO A 75 7.00 -42.58 -36.87
N GLU A 76 6.25 -43.38 -36.08
CA GLU A 76 6.28 -44.84 -35.76
C GLU A 76 6.70 -45.23 -34.32
N PRO A 77 6.15 -46.30 -33.71
CA PRO A 77 4.79 -46.86 -33.72
C PRO A 77 4.04 -46.53 -32.41
N VAL A 78 2.71 -46.67 -32.39
CA VAL A 78 1.85 -46.37 -31.23
C VAL A 78 2.19 -47.30 -30.06
N GLU A 79 2.92 -46.79 -29.06
CA GLU A 79 2.93 -47.38 -27.72
C GLU A 79 1.53 -47.19 -27.10
N ASP A 80 0.94 -48.27 -26.61
CA ASP A 80 -0.41 -48.29 -26.03
C ASP A 80 -0.35 -47.65 -24.63
N GLU A 81 -0.51 -46.33 -24.54
CA GLU A 81 -0.54 -45.60 -23.27
C GLU A 81 -1.80 -45.96 -22.46
N ARG A 82 -1.59 -46.35 -21.20
CA ARG A 82 -2.66 -46.75 -20.28
C ARG A 82 -2.63 -45.89 -19.03
N LEU A 83 -3.82 -45.53 -18.54
CA LEU A 83 -3.97 -44.77 -17.31
C LEU A 83 -4.61 -45.68 -16.24
N PHE A 84 -4.00 -45.72 -15.07
CA PHE A 84 -4.50 -46.41 -13.89
C PHE A 84 -4.95 -45.38 -12.87
N GLU A 85 -6.12 -45.59 -12.25
CA GLU A 85 -6.69 -44.67 -11.27
C GLU A 85 -7.09 -45.45 -10.01
N GLY A 86 -6.89 -44.85 -8.84
CA GLY A 86 -7.30 -45.42 -7.56
C GLY A 86 -7.64 -44.34 -6.54
N ASP A 87 -8.72 -44.57 -5.82
CA ASP A 87 -9.19 -43.69 -4.76
C ASP A 87 -8.80 -44.20 -3.38
N TYR A 88 -8.53 -43.28 -2.49
CA TYR A 88 -8.22 -43.55 -1.09
C TYR A 88 -8.84 -42.50 -0.19
N PHE A 89 -9.53 -42.94 0.86
CA PHE A 89 -10.07 -42.07 1.89
C PHE A 89 -9.09 -42.03 3.06
N VAL A 90 -8.52 -40.86 3.36
CA VAL A 90 -7.58 -40.74 4.46
C VAL A 90 -8.29 -40.95 5.81
N PRO A 91 -7.57 -41.39 6.86
CA PRO A 91 -8.13 -41.57 8.20
C PRO A 91 -8.78 -40.29 8.75
N ASN A 92 -9.68 -40.49 9.72
CA ASN A 92 -10.25 -39.38 10.50
C ASN A 92 -9.30 -38.86 11.60
N SER A 93 -8.14 -39.51 11.77
CA SER A 93 -7.05 -39.08 12.66
C SER A 93 -5.92 -38.46 11.83
N PRO A 94 -5.27 -37.40 12.33
CA PRO A 94 -4.13 -36.81 11.64
C PRO A 94 -2.91 -37.74 11.71
N GLY A 95 -1.96 -37.54 10.79
CA GLY A 95 -0.72 -38.31 10.72
C GLY A 95 -0.08 -38.22 9.34
N LEU A 96 1.06 -38.92 9.18
CA LEU A 96 1.74 -39.03 7.89
C LEU A 96 1.34 -40.31 7.16
N ILE A 97 1.17 -40.19 5.86
CA ILE A 97 0.95 -41.31 4.95
C ILE A 97 2.05 -41.33 3.91
N TRP A 98 2.62 -42.50 3.69
CA TRP A 98 3.67 -42.73 2.70
C TRP A 98 3.14 -43.62 1.57
N TYR A 99 3.45 -43.31 0.31
CA TYR A 99 2.96 -44.13 -0.81
C TYR A 99 3.95 -44.30 -1.96
N TYR A 100 3.77 -45.40 -2.70
CA TYR A 100 4.36 -45.67 -4.01
C TYR A 100 3.51 -46.68 -4.79
N PHE A 101 3.84 -46.92 -6.06
CA PHE A 101 3.13 -47.85 -6.95
C PHE A 101 3.96 -49.11 -7.20
N GLU A 102 3.34 -50.28 -7.12
CA GLU A 102 3.86 -51.56 -7.59
C GLU A 102 3.18 -51.93 -8.91
N ILE A 103 3.96 -52.20 -9.95
CA ILE A 103 3.47 -52.42 -11.31
C ILE A 103 4.02 -53.74 -11.85
N ARG A 104 3.12 -54.65 -12.25
CA ARG A 104 3.49 -55.96 -12.80
C ARG A 104 3.34 -55.96 -14.31
N VAL A 105 4.45 -56.22 -15.01
CA VAL A 105 4.53 -56.23 -16.47
C VAL A 105 5.09 -57.58 -16.92
N GLY A 106 4.21 -58.45 -17.42
CA GLY A 106 4.55 -59.86 -17.62
C GLY A 106 5.08 -60.51 -16.34
N SER A 107 6.27 -61.12 -16.40
CA SER A 107 6.90 -61.77 -15.24
C SER A 107 7.72 -60.85 -14.33
N GLN A 108 7.85 -59.56 -14.66
CA GLN A 108 8.69 -58.60 -13.92
C GLN A 108 7.82 -57.66 -13.09
N THR A 109 8.29 -57.33 -11.89
CA THR A 109 7.71 -56.27 -11.04
C THR A 109 8.62 -55.05 -11.08
N TYR A 110 8.00 -53.89 -11.26
CA TYR A 110 8.61 -52.57 -11.19
C TYR A 110 7.91 -51.76 -10.11
N TYR A 111 8.62 -50.76 -9.57
CA TYR A 111 8.05 -49.82 -8.62
C TYR A 111 8.16 -48.40 -9.16
N TYR A 112 7.16 -47.58 -8.91
CA TYR A 112 7.22 -46.15 -9.19
C TYR A 112 7.01 -45.39 -7.88
N GLY A 113 8.00 -44.63 -7.47
CA GLY A 113 8.00 -43.92 -6.20
C GLY A 113 8.66 -42.56 -6.32
N ASN A 114 8.89 -41.93 -5.18
CA ASN A 114 9.51 -40.61 -5.10
C ASN A 114 10.94 -40.65 -5.67
N ASN A 115 11.42 -39.51 -6.14
CA ASN A 115 12.75 -39.39 -6.72
C ASN A 115 13.84 -39.51 -5.62
N LEU A 116 15.10 -39.62 -6.06
CA LEU A 116 16.27 -39.73 -5.17
C LEU A 116 16.42 -38.56 -4.20
N LYS A 117 15.92 -37.37 -4.56
CA LYS A 117 15.98 -36.17 -3.71
C LYS A 117 14.91 -36.17 -2.62
N LYS A 118 13.88 -37.01 -2.74
CA LYS A 118 12.73 -37.12 -1.82
C LYS A 118 11.90 -35.82 -1.68
N LEU A 119 11.85 -35.02 -2.74
CA LEU A 119 11.15 -33.72 -2.75
C LEU A 119 9.73 -33.78 -3.32
N GLY A 120 9.21 -34.97 -3.60
CA GLY A 120 7.92 -35.10 -4.31
C GLY A 120 8.07 -34.75 -5.78
N GLY A 121 6.97 -34.35 -6.42
CA GLY A 121 6.92 -34.00 -7.84
C GLY A 121 7.00 -35.24 -8.74
N GLU A 122 7.77 -35.13 -9.82
CA GLU A 122 7.98 -36.24 -10.74
C GLU A 122 8.73 -37.39 -10.03
N GLY A 123 8.12 -38.57 -10.04
CA GLY A 123 8.71 -39.77 -9.49
C GLY A 123 9.76 -40.43 -10.39
N ALA A 124 10.22 -41.59 -9.98
CA ALA A 124 11.15 -42.41 -10.77
C ALA A 124 10.70 -43.88 -10.77
N LEU A 125 11.12 -44.59 -11.81
CA LEU A 125 10.95 -46.04 -11.93
C LEU A 125 12.11 -46.79 -11.26
N TRP A 126 11.81 -47.87 -10.56
CA TRP A 126 12.75 -48.66 -9.76
C TRP A 126 12.53 -50.16 -9.95
N GLU A 127 13.60 -50.93 -9.84
CA GLU A 127 13.54 -52.41 -9.84
C GLU A 127 13.39 -52.99 -8.42
N GLN A 128 13.54 -52.15 -7.40
CA GLN A 128 13.38 -52.46 -5.98
C GLN A 128 12.50 -51.41 -5.31
N GLU A 129 12.14 -51.65 -4.05
CA GLU A 129 11.29 -50.74 -3.27
C GLU A 129 11.85 -49.30 -3.26
N PRO A 130 11.05 -48.29 -3.66
CA PRO A 130 11.52 -46.93 -3.88
C PRO A 130 11.37 -46.05 -2.63
N PRO A 131 12.00 -44.86 -2.59
CA PRO A 131 11.58 -43.80 -1.68
C PRO A 131 10.09 -43.51 -1.85
N SER A 132 9.36 -43.29 -0.75
CA SER A 132 7.92 -43.01 -0.80
C SER A 132 7.63 -41.51 -0.94
N PHE A 133 6.48 -41.20 -1.54
CA PHE A 133 5.88 -39.87 -1.49
C PHE A 133 5.21 -39.65 -0.13
N GLN A 134 5.15 -38.39 0.31
CA GLN A 134 4.53 -38.01 1.59
C GLN A 134 3.14 -37.39 1.38
N ILE A 135 2.25 -37.66 2.33
CA ILE A 135 0.98 -36.96 2.51
C ILE A 135 0.83 -36.63 3.99
N THR A 136 0.70 -35.34 4.29
CA THR A 136 0.35 -34.87 5.63
C THR A 136 -1.18 -34.84 5.75
N VAL A 137 -1.72 -35.67 6.64
CA VAL A 137 -3.14 -35.66 7.01
C VAL A 137 -3.30 -34.85 8.29
N HIS A 138 -4.09 -33.78 8.23
CA HIS A 138 -4.18 -32.81 9.32
C HIS A 138 -5.63 -32.53 9.73
N LYS A 139 -5.82 -32.01 10.94
CA LYS A 139 -7.07 -31.38 11.36
C LYS A 139 -7.19 -30.02 10.71
N GLN A 140 -8.40 -29.62 10.32
CA GLN A 140 -8.62 -28.27 9.80
C GLN A 140 -8.41 -27.24 10.91
N VAL A 141 -7.46 -26.34 10.69
CA VAL A 141 -7.12 -25.23 11.58
C VAL A 141 -7.19 -23.96 10.76
N VAL A 142 -7.65 -22.87 11.38
CA VAL A 142 -7.61 -21.54 10.78
C VAL A 142 -6.63 -20.70 11.56
N VAL A 143 -5.59 -20.22 10.89
CA VAL A 143 -4.64 -19.28 11.49
C VAL A 143 -5.21 -17.85 11.38
N PRO A 144 -5.12 -17.01 12.43
CA PRO A 144 -5.65 -15.65 12.41
C PRO A 144 -5.15 -14.80 11.24
N GLN A 145 -6.07 -14.03 10.63
CA GLN A 145 -5.76 -13.21 9.45
C GLN A 145 -4.77 -12.07 9.75
N TRP A 146 -4.86 -11.46 10.95
CA TRP A 146 -3.93 -10.40 11.37
C TRP A 146 -2.46 -10.87 11.31
N TYR A 147 -2.24 -12.17 11.52
CA TYR A 147 -0.93 -12.79 11.45
C TYR A 147 -0.52 -13.11 10.01
N LYS A 148 -1.33 -13.89 9.27
CA LYS A 148 -1.03 -14.30 7.87
C LYS A 148 -0.83 -13.12 6.92
N GLN A 149 -1.63 -12.06 7.09
CA GLN A 149 -1.55 -10.84 6.26
C GLN A 149 -0.52 -9.84 6.77
N GLY A 150 0.02 -10.07 7.97
CA GLY A 150 0.92 -9.14 8.62
C GLY A 150 2.33 -9.10 8.06
N VAL A 151 3.09 -8.09 8.51
CA VAL A 151 4.53 -8.01 8.35
C VAL A 151 5.14 -7.95 9.74
N MET A 152 6.05 -8.89 10.00
CA MET A 152 6.73 -9.04 11.27
C MET A 152 8.07 -8.31 11.27
N TYR A 153 8.41 -7.74 12.41
CA TYR A 153 9.69 -7.12 12.67
C TYR A 153 10.27 -7.67 13.98
N GLN A 154 11.42 -8.35 13.90
CA GLN A 154 12.12 -8.91 15.04
C GLN A 154 13.01 -7.86 15.71
N VAL A 155 12.78 -7.59 16.99
CA VAL A 155 13.50 -6.59 17.78
C VAL A 155 14.32 -7.26 18.88
N PHE A 156 15.62 -6.98 18.88
CA PHE A 156 16.50 -7.25 20.02
C PHE A 156 16.62 -5.97 20.86
N VAL A 157 15.90 -5.92 22.00
CA VAL A 157 15.62 -4.67 22.72
C VAL A 157 16.88 -3.87 23.07
N ASP A 158 17.89 -4.51 23.67
CA ASP A 158 19.16 -3.86 24.08
C ASP A 158 19.87 -3.14 22.91
N ARG A 159 19.65 -3.60 21.68
CA ARG A 159 20.38 -3.18 20.49
C ARG A 159 19.58 -2.27 19.57
N PHE A 160 18.30 -2.02 19.88
CA PHE A 160 17.41 -1.33 18.97
C PHE A 160 17.41 0.19 19.16
N PHE A 161 17.08 0.70 20.35
CA PHE A 161 17.11 2.15 20.60
C PHE A 161 17.27 2.46 22.09
N ASN A 162 18.20 3.35 22.42
CA ASN A 162 18.47 3.86 23.77
C ASN A 162 17.88 5.27 23.92
N ASP A 163 16.88 5.41 24.81
CA ASP A 163 16.13 6.62 25.12
C ASP A 163 16.84 7.58 26.09
N HIS A 164 18.09 7.30 26.46
CA HIS A 164 18.85 8.06 27.46
C HIS A 164 20.17 8.66 26.93
N GLU A 165 20.32 8.87 25.62
CA GLU A 165 21.51 9.48 24.97
C GLU A 165 22.86 8.93 25.50
N ASN A 166 23.07 7.61 25.44
CA ASN A 166 24.23 6.89 26.01
C ASN A 166 24.25 6.80 27.55
N GLY A 167 23.13 7.07 28.21
CA GLY A 167 22.85 6.68 29.59
C GLY A 167 22.36 5.24 29.70
N PHE A 168 22.34 4.72 30.93
CA PHE A 168 21.83 3.38 31.27
C PHE A 168 20.83 3.47 32.41
N THR A 169 19.87 2.55 32.43
CA THR A 169 19.00 2.31 33.59
C THR A 169 19.85 1.95 34.81
N TYR A 170 19.48 2.45 35.99
CA TYR A 170 20.28 2.40 37.23
C TYR A 170 20.47 1.02 37.87
N TYR A 171 20.20 -0.09 37.16
CA TYR A 171 20.21 -1.46 37.71
C TYR A 171 21.14 -2.45 36.99
N PRO A 172 22.41 -2.10 36.65
CA PRO A 172 23.33 -3.08 36.08
C PRO A 172 23.63 -4.20 37.11
N ARG A 173 23.60 -5.45 36.65
CA ARG A 173 23.95 -6.63 37.46
C ARG A 173 25.47 -6.73 37.63
N LYS A 174 25.91 -7.68 38.48
CA LYS A 174 27.33 -8.06 38.53
C LYS A 174 27.73 -8.71 37.21
N ASN A 175 28.98 -8.51 36.79
CA ASN A 175 29.53 -9.04 35.54
C ASN A 175 28.80 -8.51 34.29
N THR A 176 28.52 -7.21 34.29
CA THR A 176 27.89 -6.48 33.19
C THR A 176 28.92 -5.55 32.57
N LEU A 177 29.13 -5.65 31.25
CA LEU A 177 29.96 -4.75 30.45
C LEU A 177 29.06 -3.70 29.78
N LEU A 178 29.20 -2.42 30.15
CA LEU A 178 28.40 -1.33 29.59
C LEU A 178 29.16 -0.61 28.47
N HIS A 179 28.54 -0.49 27.30
CA HIS A 179 29.10 0.26 26.18
C HIS A 179 28.78 1.76 26.28
N ALA A 180 29.82 2.59 26.37
CA ALA A 180 29.63 4.04 26.42
C ALA A 180 29.21 4.66 25.08
N ASN A 181 29.43 3.96 23.97
CA ASN A 181 29.07 4.44 22.63
C ASN A 181 28.16 3.44 21.93
N TRP A 182 27.01 3.91 21.46
CA TRP A 182 26.04 3.12 20.72
C TRP A 182 26.63 2.40 19.49
N SER A 183 27.65 2.98 18.84
CA SER A 183 28.26 2.42 17.62
C SER A 183 29.37 1.39 17.90
N ASP A 184 29.64 1.05 19.16
CA ASP A 184 30.66 0.06 19.49
C ASP A 184 30.29 -1.35 18.96
N PRO A 185 31.28 -2.16 18.52
CA PRO A 185 31.01 -3.54 18.14
C PRO A 185 30.79 -4.42 19.40
N PRO A 186 29.79 -5.33 19.38
CA PRO A 186 29.51 -6.26 20.47
C PRO A 186 30.73 -7.05 20.93
N LEU A 187 30.76 -7.41 22.22
CA LEU A 187 31.89 -8.13 22.81
C LEU A 187 31.45 -9.01 23.99
N TYR A 188 31.80 -10.30 23.93
CA TYR A 188 31.70 -11.20 25.09
C TYR A 188 33.06 -11.39 25.75
N ILE A 189 33.13 -11.16 27.06
CA ILE A 189 34.30 -11.55 27.87
C ILE A 189 34.11 -13.02 28.25
N LYS A 190 35.11 -13.85 27.92
CA LYS A 190 35.07 -15.29 28.14
C LYS A 190 36.21 -15.75 29.03
N ASP A 191 35.97 -16.79 29.82
CA ASP A 191 37.01 -17.47 30.60
C ASP A 191 37.84 -18.45 29.76
N GLU A 192 38.82 -19.10 30.41
CA GLU A 192 39.71 -20.10 29.79
C GLU A 192 38.96 -21.33 29.23
N LYS A 193 37.73 -21.57 29.68
CA LYS A 193 36.85 -22.65 29.21
C LYS A 193 35.89 -22.18 28.11
N GLY A 194 36.00 -20.93 27.67
CA GLY A 194 35.16 -20.33 26.63
C GLY A 194 33.77 -19.91 27.11
N ARG A 195 33.50 -19.93 28.43
CA ARG A 195 32.21 -19.51 29.01
C ARG A 195 32.18 -17.99 29.11
N VAL A 196 31.06 -17.37 28.76
CA VAL A 196 30.88 -15.93 28.93
C VAL A 196 30.83 -15.60 30.42
N THR A 197 31.75 -14.75 30.88
CA THR A 197 31.79 -14.28 32.27
C THR A 197 31.06 -12.97 32.44
N ASP A 198 31.15 -12.09 31.43
CA ASP A 198 30.56 -10.75 31.45
C ASP A 198 29.81 -10.49 30.15
N TRP A 199 28.53 -10.15 30.28
CA TRP A 199 27.63 -9.85 29.17
C TRP A 199 27.65 -8.36 28.86
N ASP A 200 27.68 -8.01 27.56
CA ASP A 200 27.67 -6.62 27.12
C ASP A 200 26.25 -6.04 26.99
N PHE A 201 26.11 -4.75 27.25
CA PHE A 201 24.84 -4.03 27.11
C PHE A 201 25.06 -2.63 26.51
N PHE A 202 24.12 -2.23 25.66
CA PHE A 202 24.11 -0.94 24.96
C PHE A 202 23.03 0.02 25.48
N GLY A 203 22.10 -0.49 26.29
CA GLY A 203 21.12 0.31 27.01
C GLY A 203 19.83 0.53 26.22
N GLY A 204 19.52 -0.30 25.23
CA GLY A 204 18.21 -0.27 24.59
C GLY A 204 17.10 -0.74 25.53
N THR A 205 15.93 -0.10 25.46
CA THR A 205 14.83 -0.30 26.41
C THR A 205 13.48 -0.47 25.71
N LEU A 206 12.45 -0.94 26.45
CA LEU A 206 11.07 -0.98 25.96
C LEU A 206 10.50 0.43 25.77
N GLN A 207 10.94 1.41 26.56
CA GLN A 207 10.55 2.81 26.38
C GLN A 207 11.11 3.35 25.05
N GLY A 208 12.36 2.99 24.73
CA GLY A 208 12.95 3.29 23.43
C GLY A 208 12.19 2.66 22.25
N VAL A 209 11.65 1.45 22.41
CA VAL A 209 10.77 0.84 21.40
C VAL A 209 9.46 1.62 21.24
N ILE A 210 8.85 2.11 22.33
CA ILE A 210 7.65 2.96 22.28
C ILE A 210 7.91 4.21 21.43
N GLU A 211 9.05 4.88 21.62
CA GLU A 211 9.43 6.07 20.85
C GLU A 211 9.60 5.81 19.35
N LYS A 212 9.81 4.55 18.96
CA LYS A 212 9.99 4.11 17.58
C LYS A 212 8.76 3.42 16.98
N LEU A 213 7.62 3.36 17.68
CA LEU A 213 6.36 2.93 17.07
C LEU A 213 5.98 3.70 15.79
N PRO A 214 6.20 5.03 15.69
CA PRO A 214 5.98 5.75 14.44
C PRO A 214 6.83 5.23 13.27
N TYR A 215 8.07 4.80 13.53
CA TYR A 215 8.94 4.21 12.52
C TYR A 215 8.38 2.89 11.98
N PHE A 216 7.92 2.00 12.87
CA PHE A 216 7.29 0.74 12.46
C PHE A 216 6.02 0.97 11.64
N LYS A 217 5.17 1.93 12.03
CA LYS A 217 3.98 2.30 11.28
C LYS A 217 4.33 2.87 9.90
N GLU A 218 5.36 3.71 9.79
CA GLU A 218 5.83 4.25 8.50
C GLU A 218 6.29 3.15 7.53
N LEU A 219 6.95 2.12 8.05
CA LEU A 219 7.34 0.93 7.28
C LEU A 219 6.16 0.02 6.92
N GLY A 220 5.01 0.13 7.60
CA GLY A 220 3.87 -0.76 7.43
C GLY A 220 3.98 -2.07 8.22
N ILE A 221 4.76 -2.08 9.30
CA ILE A 221 4.86 -3.23 10.21
C ILE A 221 3.56 -3.34 11.02
N SER A 222 3.05 -4.57 11.14
CA SER A 222 1.85 -4.88 11.92
C SER A 222 2.11 -5.87 13.06
N ILE A 223 3.32 -6.45 13.14
CA ILE A 223 3.70 -7.42 14.18
C ILE A 223 5.11 -7.11 14.67
N LEU A 224 5.28 -6.93 15.98
CA LEU A 224 6.60 -6.91 16.62
C LEU A 224 6.84 -8.25 17.31
N TYR A 225 7.95 -8.88 16.99
CA TYR A 225 8.44 -10.07 17.71
C TYR A 225 9.67 -9.66 18.51
N PHE A 226 9.62 -9.87 19.83
CA PHE A 226 10.77 -9.64 20.69
C PHE A 226 11.51 -10.94 20.98
N ASN A 227 12.83 -10.91 20.84
CA ASN A 227 13.69 -11.82 21.59
C ASN A 227 13.39 -11.73 23.10
N PRO A 228 13.85 -12.68 23.94
CA PRO A 228 13.41 -12.75 25.34
C PRO A 228 13.59 -11.41 26.09
N ILE A 229 12.53 -10.99 26.79
CA ILE A 229 12.48 -9.71 27.53
C ILE A 229 12.33 -9.88 29.04
N PHE A 230 12.22 -11.13 29.50
CA PHE A 230 12.06 -11.44 30.91
C PHE A 230 13.37 -11.33 31.67
N ASP A 231 13.27 -11.13 32.98
CA ASP A 231 14.42 -10.92 33.86
C ASP A 231 15.47 -12.01 33.67
N ALA A 232 16.70 -11.62 33.34
CA ALA A 232 17.81 -12.53 33.08
C ALA A 232 19.17 -11.80 33.16
N PRO A 233 20.26 -12.49 33.56
CA PRO A 233 21.56 -11.83 33.69
C PRO A 233 22.25 -11.55 32.35
N SER A 234 21.93 -12.30 31.28
CA SER A 234 22.53 -12.06 29.96
C SER A 234 21.87 -10.92 29.18
N ASN A 235 22.53 -10.54 28.09
CA ASN A 235 22.00 -9.57 27.14
C ASN A 235 20.88 -10.14 26.25
N HIS A 236 20.86 -11.47 26.05
CA HIS A 236 19.94 -12.19 25.15
C HIS A 236 18.76 -12.82 25.89
N LYS A 237 18.89 -12.99 27.21
CA LYS A 237 17.83 -13.34 28.16
C LYS A 237 17.19 -14.72 28.03
N TYR A 238 17.70 -15.56 27.14
CA TYR A 238 17.40 -17.01 27.10
C TYR A 238 17.73 -17.75 28.41
N ASP A 239 18.64 -17.24 29.24
CA ASP A 239 18.90 -17.72 30.60
C ASP A 239 17.91 -17.13 31.62
N THR A 240 16.61 -17.33 31.38
CA THR A 240 15.54 -16.67 32.14
C THR A 240 15.65 -16.89 33.64
N ALA A 241 15.71 -15.79 34.38
CA ALA A 241 15.73 -15.76 35.83
C ALA A 241 14.33 -15.73 36.46
N ASP A 242 13.41 -14.97 35.86
CA ASP A 242 12.01 -14.87 36.30
C ASP A 242 11.06 -14.56 35.12
N TYR A 243 10.27 -15.55 34.69
CA TYR A 243 9.26 -15.41 33.62
C TYR A 243 8.13 -14.43 33.93
N HIS A 244 7.88 -14.14 35.21
CA HIS A 244 6.81 -13.25 35.64
C HIS A 244 7.26 -11.80 35.73
N ARG A 245 8.44 -11.44 35.24
CA ARG A 245 8.92 -10.07 35.37
C ARG A 245 9.68 -9.61 34.13
N ILE A 246 9.36 -8.41 33.64
CA ILE A 246 10.22 -7.73 32.66
C ILE A 246 11.59 -7.46 33.26
N ASP A 247 12.64 -7.65 32.47
CA ASP A 247 14.00 -7.36 32.90
C ASP A 247 14.18 -5.88 33.29
N PRO A 248 14.72 -5.59 34.49
CA PRO A 248 14.90 -4.22 34.98
C PRO A 248 15.80 -3.34 34.08
N MET A 249 16.66 -3.92 33.25
CA MET A 249 17.45 -3.16 32.28
C MET A 249 16.61 -2.69 31.10
N TYR A 250 15.54 -3.41 30.76
CA TYR A 250 14.61 -3.07 29.67
C TYR A 250 13.44 -2.20 30.12
N GLY A 251 13.08 -2.24 31.42
CA GLY A 251 12.01 -1.45 32.01
C GLY A 251 11.28 -2.23 33.10
N ASP A 252 9.95 -2.13 33.11
CA ASP A 252 9.08 -2.87 34.01
C ASP A 252 7.77 -3.27 33.32
N ASP A 253 6.91 -4.01 34.04
CA ASP A 253 5.61 -4.46 33.54
C ASP A 253 4.68 -3.27 33.18
N ALA A 254 4.83 -2.11 33.82
CA ALA A 254 4.02 -0.93 33.52
C ALA A 254 4.46 -0.28 32.20
N VAL A 255 5.77 -0.21 31.93
CA VAL A 255 6.32 0.19 30.63
C VAL A 255 5.85 -0.77 29.54
N PHE A 256 5.91 -2.08 29.80
CA PHE A 256 5.44 -3.08 28.83
C PHE A 256 3.93 -2.96 28.54
N LYS A 257 3.10 -2.71 29.56
CA LYS A 257 1.67 -2.45 29.35
C LYS A 257 1.43 -1.21 28.49
N ARG A 258 2.18 -0.13 28.71
CA ARG A 258 2.14 1.06 27.85
C ARG A 258 2.56 0.72 26.43
N LEU A 259 3.60 -0.08 26.23
CA LEU A 259 4.02 -0.53 24.90
C LEU A 259 2.90 -1.27 24.19
N ILE A 260 2.20 -2.20 24.86
CA ILE A 260 1.05 -2.92 24.28
C ILE A 260 -0.07 -1.95 23.89
N ASP A 261 -0.44 -1.01 24.78
CA ASP A 261 -1.55 -0.10 24.52
C ASP A 261 -1.23 0.90 23.40
N THR A 262 -0.01 1.44 23.37
CA THR A 262 0.44 2.33 22.30
C THR A 262 0.60 1.57 20.98
N ALA A 263 1.18 0.36 20.98
CA ALA A 263 1.28 -0.47 19.77
C ALA A 263 -0.10 -0.78 19.18
N ARG A 264 -1.11 -1.03 20.04
CA ARG A 264 -2.50 -1.24 19.59
C ARG A 264 -3.07 -0.02 18.87
N GLN A 265 -2.75 1.20 19.30
CA GLN A 265 -3.17 2.43 18.60
C GLN A 265 -2.58 2.50 17.18
N TYR A 266 -1.38 1.97 16.98
CA TYR A 266 -0.74 1.84 15.66
C TYR A 266 -1.17 0.57 14.89
N ARG A 267 -2.10 -0.23 15.42
CA ARG A 267 -2.53 -1.55 14.88
C ARG A 267 -1.37 -2.56 14.79
N ILE A 268 -0.46 -2.51 15.76
CA ILE A 268 0.68 -3.41 15.88
C ILE A 268 0.40 -4.45 16.97
N SER A 269 0.51 -5.73 16.61
CA SER A 269 0.44 -6.87 17.54
C SER A 269 1.82 -7.23 18.06
N ILE A 270 1.91 -7.76 19.30
CA ILE A 270 3.19 -8.13 19.92
C ILE A 270 3.24 -9.64 20.17
N ILE A 271 4.35 -10.26 19.74
CA ILE A 271 4.71 -11.66 19.94
C ILE A 271 5.96 -11.71 20.83
N LEU A 272 5.96 -12.62 21.81
CA LEU A 272 7.09 -12.82 22.72
C LEU A 272 7.82 -14.14 22.47
N ASP A 273 9.08 -14.19 22.85
CA ASP A 273 9.87 -15.42 22.88
C ASP A 273 9.58 -16.26 24.14
N GLY A 274 9.22 -17.53 23.94
CA GLY A 274 8.86 -18.50 24.97
C GLY A 274 9.96 -19.54 25.15
N VAL A 275 10.85 -19.28 26.10
CA VAL A 275 11.98 -20.16 26.44
C VAL A 275 11.55 -21.15 27.53
N PHE A 276 10.97 -22.28 27.12
CA PHE A 276 10.32 -23.21 28.06
C PHE A 276 11.01 -24.56 28.22
N SER A 277 12.08 -24.85 27.45
CA SER A 277 12.89 -26.08 27.56
C SER A 277 13.95 -26.02 28.65
N HIS A 278 14.31 -24.80 29.08
CA HIS A 278 15.33 -24.56 30.10
C HIS A 278 15.10 -23.22 30.80
N THR A 279 15.73 -23.05 31.96
CA THR A 279 15.81 -21.75 32.67
C THR A 279 17.26 -21.30 32.77
N GLY A 280 17.53 -20.10 33.28
CA GLY A 280 18.87 -19.70 33.70
C GLY A 280 19.32 -20.46 34.96
N SER A 281 20.62 -20.74 35.09
CA SER A 281 21.20 -21.30 36.33
C SER A 281 21.20 -20.28 37.47
N ASP A 282 21.23 -18.98 37.13
CA ASP A 282 21.03 -17.86 38.06
C ASP A 282 19.57 -17.37 38.02
N SER A 283 18.64 -18.24 38.42
CA SER A 283 17.19 -17.97 38.45
C SER A 283 16.58 -18.15 39.85
N ILE A 284 15.36 -17.66 40.06
CA ILE A 284 14.60 -17.93 41.30
C ILE A 284 14.30 -19.43 41.47
N TYR A 285 14.29 -20.17 40.36
CA TYR A 285 13.93 -21.59 40.29
C TYR A 285 15.13 -22.49 40.60
N PHE A 286 16.28 -22.23 39.97
CA PHE A 286 17.49 -23.05 40.11
C PHE A 286 18.44 -22.53 41.20
N ASN A 287 18.59 -21.20 41.29
CA ASN A 287 19.37 -20.45 42.27
C ASN A 287 20.79 -20.97 42.56
N LYS A 288 21.57 -21.28 41.51
CA LYS A 288 22.92 -21.87 41.64
C LYS A 288 23.87 -21.03 42.51
N TYR A 289 23.78 -19.71 42.42
CA TYR A 289 24.69 -18.78 43.09
C TYR A 289 24.13 -18.17 44.39
N GLY A 290 22.88 -18.44 44.74
CA GLY A 290 22.24 -17.88 45.93
C GLY A 290 21.92 -16.39 45.84
N ASN A 291 21.67 -15.88 44.63
CA ASN A 291 21.36 -14.46 44.39
C ASN A 291 19.90 -14.10 44.71
N TYR A 292 18.99 -15.07 44.84
CA TYR A 292 17.55 -14.85 45.07
C TYR A 292 17.10 -15.23 46.48
N PRO A 293 16.10 -14.52 47.05
CA PRO A 293 15.54 -14.80 48.37
C PRO A 293 14.67 -16.06 48.33
N GLY A 294 15.28 -17.24 48.47
CA GLY A 294 14.60 -18.53 48.45
C GLY A 294 15.56 -19.68 48.20
N VAL A 295 15.11 -20.92 48.40
CA VAL A 295 15.92 -22.12 48.13
C VAL A 295 15.58 -22.66 46.73
N GLY A 296 16.52 -22.53 45.80
CA GLY A 296 16.38 -23.07 44.44
C GLY A 296 16.74 -24.55 44.34
N ALA A 297 16.41 -25.16 43.20
CA ALA A 297 16.60 -26.58 42.94
C ALA A 297 18.05 -27.05 43.11
N TYR A 298 19.05 -26.23 42.75
CA TYR A 298 20.46 -26.59 42.91
C TYR A 298 20.89 -26.65 44.38
N GLN A 299 20.23 -25.88 45.25
CA GLN A 299 20.65 -25.68 46.64
C GLN A 299 20.08 -26.75 47.58
N SER A 300 18.90 -27.30 47.30
CA SER A 300 18.28 -28.35 48.11
C SER A 300 17.29 -29.21 47.33
N ALA A 301 17.26 -30.51 47.65
CA ALA A 301 16.21 -31.43 47.21
C ALA A 301 14.82 -31.09 47.75
N ASP A 302 14.74 -30.30 48.82
CA ASP A 302 13.48 -29.82 49.41
C ASP A 302 12.92 -28.58 48.68
N SER A 303 13.62 -28.05 47.68
CA SER A 303 13.13 -26.92 46.89
C SER A 303 11.82 -27.30 46.17
N PRO A 304 10.80 -26.41 46.12
CA PRO A 304 9.58 -26.69 45.37
C PRO A 304 9.85 -26.90 43.87
N TYR A 305 10.98 -26.40 43.37
CA TYR A 305 11.40 -26.50 41.99
C TYR A 305 12.32 -27.70 41.72
N PHE A 306 12.70 -28.49 42.72
CA PHE A 306 13.68 -29.56 42.56
C PHE A 306 13.30 -30.55 41.45
N ASN A 307 12.02 -30.96 41.42
CA ASN A 307 11.50 -31.91 40.43
C ASN A 307 11.29 -31.31 39.04
N TRP A 308 11.56 -30.01 38.87
CA TRP A 308 11.60 -29.39 37.55
C TRP A 308 12.88 -29.72 36.82
N TYR A 309 13.96 -30.15 37.49
CA TYR A 309 15.25 -30.38 36.85
C TYR A 309 15.71 -31.84 36.97
N LYS A 310 16.64 -32.24 36.10
CA LYS A 310 17.19 -33.59 36.07
C LYS A 310 18.63 -33.60 36.60
N PHE A 311 18.79 -34.00 37.86
CA PHE A 311 20.09 -34.16 38.53
C PHE A 311 20.68 -35.55 38.30
N LYS A 312 22.01 -35.65 38.21
CA LYS A 312 22.77 -36.91 38.17
C LYS A 312 23.05 -37.42 39.60
N SER A 313 23.75 -38.55 39.71
CA SER A 313 23.99 -39.29 40.97
C SER A 313 24.67 -38.49 42.09
N ASN A 314 25.46 -37.47 41.76
CA ASN A 314 25.93 -36.44 42.68
C ASN A 314 25.09 -35.18 42.40
N HIS A 315 24.33 -34.66 43.39
CA HIS A 315 23.45 -33.49 43.24
C HIS A 315 24.12 -32.18 42.72
N GLN A 316 25.41 -32.23 42.38
CA GLN A 316 26.18 -31.14 41.77
C GLN A 316 26.30 -31.23 40.23
N GLU A 317 25.93 -32.36 39.61
CA GLU A 317 25.84 -32.49 38.15
C GLU A 317 24.38 -32.60 37.71
N TYR A 318 24.02 -31.91 36.63
CA TYR A 318 22.65 -31.84 36.10
C TYR A 318 22.65 -31.88 34.56
N GLN A 319 21.48 -32.12 33.96
CA GLN A 319 21.29 -31.97 32.52
C GLN A 319 21.12 -30.50 32.15
N SER A 320 21.76 -30.09 31.07
CA SER A 320 21.81 -28.71 30.62
C SER A 320 21.83 -28.66 29.11
N TRP A 321 21.16 -27.67 28.55
CA TRP A 321 20.96 -27.54 27.11
C TRP A 321 22.30 -27.57 26.37
N TRP A 322 22.51 -28.61 25.55
CA TRP A 322 23.75 -28.84 24.79
C TRP A 322 25.05 -28.79 25.63
N GLY A 323 24.97 -29.13 26.92
CA GLY A 323 26.10 -29.08 27.85
C GLY A 323 26.48 -27.67 28.34
N VAL A 324 25.66 -26.65 28.04
CA VAL A 324 25.85 -25.27 28.51
C VAL A 324 25.37 -25.15 29.96
N ASP A 325 26.33 -25.18 30.90
CA ASP A 325 26.10 -25.17 32.35
C ASP A 325 25.20 -24.02 32.88
N SER A 326 25.07 -22.91 32.12
CA SER A 326 24.18 -21.80 32.46
C SER A 326 22.70 -22.03 32.14
N LEU A 327 22.35 -23.08 31.40
CA LEU A 327 20.99 -23.37 30.91
C LEU A 327 20.52 -24.76 31.40
N PRO A 328 20.19 -24.95 32.70
CA PRO A 328 19.64 -26.20 33.21
C PRO A 328 18.31 -26.55 32.51
N GLU A 329 18.25 -27.77 31.97
CA GLU A 329 17.05 -28.31 31.31
C GLU A 329 15.96 -28.60 32.32
N VAL A 330 14.72 -28.27 31.95
CA VAL A 330 13.56 -28.60 32.76
C VAL A 330 12.99 -29.97 32.40
N ASN A 331 12.06 -30.45 33.22
CA ASN A 331 11.17 -31.55 32.97
C ASN A 331 9.81 -30.96 32.65
N GLU A 332 9.57 -30.69 31.38
CA GLU A 332 8.42 -29.98 30.83
C GLU A 332 7.11 -30.68 31.18
N MET A 333 7.14 -32.01 31.31
CA MET A 333 5.98 -32.83 31.66
C MET A 333 5.73 -32.92 33.17
N ASN A 334 6.55 -32.28 34.00
CA ASN A 334 6.28 -32.19 35.44
C ASN A 334 4.95 -31.45 35.67
N PRO A 335 3.97 -32.03 36.42
CA PRO A 335 2.68 -31.40 36.63
C PRO A 335 2.76 -29.98 37.19
N SER A 336 3.68 -29.72 38.14
CA SER A 336 3.83 -28.39 38.75
C SER A 336 4.45 -27.38 37.78
N TYR A 337 5.33 -27.80 36.87
CA TYR A 337 5.88 -26.95 35.83
C TYR A 337 4.82 -26.59 34.77
N ARG A 338 4.02 -27.58 34.34
CA ARG A 338 2.88 -27.33 33.43
C ARG A 338 1.87 -26.34 34.02
N GLN A 339 1.55 -26.49 35.30
CA GLN A 339 0.69 -25.53 36.02
C GLN A 339 1.31 -24.13 36.06
N PHE A 340 2.61 -24.04 36.26
CA PHE A 340 3.35 -22.78 36.26
C PHE A 340 3.38 -22.09 34.88
N ILE A 341 3.63 -22.83 33.79
CA ILE A 341 3.71 -22.23 32.45
C ILE A 341 2.33 -21.85 31.91
N TYR A 342 1.34 -22.75 31.95
CA TYR A 342 0.04 -22.51 31.30
C TYR A 342 -1.20 -23.02 32.05
N GLY A 343 -1.05 -23.91 33.04
CA GLY A 343 -2.20 -24.62 33.64
C GLY A 343 -2.94 -23.85 34.75
N SER A 344 -2.30 -22.90 35.42
CA SER A 344 -2.87 -22.16 36.56
C SER A 344 -3.37 -20.76 36.19
N GLU A 345 -4.17 -20.15 37.08
CA GLU A 345 -4.62 -18.76 36.97
C GLU A 345 -3.46 -17.75 37.01
N ASP A 346 -2.40 -18.09 37.73
CA ASP A 346 -1.19 -17.26 37.85
C ASP A 346 -0.10 -17.69 36.85
N SER A 347 -0.44 -18.49 35.83
CA SER A 347 0.54 -19.02 34.89
C SER A 347 1.20 -17.95 34.02
N VAL A 348 2.42 -18.23 33.56
CA VAL A 348 3.21 -17.34 32.70
C VAL A 348 2.40 -16.90 31.48
N ILE A 349 1.85 -17.87 30.76
CA ILE A 349 1.08 -17.63 29.53
C ILE A 349 -0.15 -16.76 29.80
N ARG A 350 -0.91 -17.08 30.85
CA ARG A 350 -2.13 -16.32 31.19
C ARG A 350 -1.83 -14.88 31.57
N LYS A 351 -0.78 -14.64 32.37
CA LYS A 351 -0.36 -13.29 32.74
C LYS A 351 -0.14 -12.42 31.49
N TRP A 352 0.71 -12.87 30.58
CA TRP A 352 1.13 -12.05 29.44
C TRP A 352 0.05 -11.91 28.36
N LEU A 353 -0.75 -12.95 28.12
CA LEU A 353 -1.92 -12.86 27.24
C LEU A 353 -2.97 -11.87 27.79
N ASN A 354 -3.21 -11.85 29.10
CA ASN A 354 -4.11 -10.88 29.75
C ASN A 354 -3.59 -9.43 29.66
N LEU A 355 -2.27 -9.23 29.62
CA LEU A 355 -1.67 -7.91 29.38
C LEU A 355 -1.83 -7.45 27.92
N GLY A 356 -2.06 -8.39 27.00
CA GLY A 356 -2.43 -8.13 25.60
C GLY A 356 -1.47 -8.69 24.55
N VAL A 357 -0.53 -9.56 24.93
CA VAL A 357 0.32 -10.31 23.99
C VAL A 357 -0.54 -11.11 23.01
N ALA A 358 -0.16 -11.12 21.73
CA ALA A 358 -0.92 -11.71 20.64
C ALA A 358 -0.41 -13.09 20.21
N GLY A 359 0.80 -13.48 20.64
CA GLY A 359 1.33 -14.80 20.32
C GLY A 359 2.68 -15.07 20.97
N TRP A 360 3.17 -16.28 20.74
CA TRP A 360 4.45 -16.76 21.26
C TRP A 360 5.27 -17.44 20.15
N ARG A 361 6.57 -17.15 20.13
CA ARG A 361 7.59 -17.93 19.41
C ARG A 361 8.23 -18.88 20.41
N LEU A 362 8.18 -20.18 20.18
CA LEU A 362 8.80 -21.19 21.02
C LEU A 362 10.27 -21.36 20.65
N ASP A 363 11.14 -21.13 21.62
CA ASP A 363 12.56 -21.39 21.53
C ASP A 363 12.85 -22.89 21.57
N VAL A 364 13.68 -23.35 20.64
CA VAL A 364 14.07 -24.75 20.48
C VAL A 364 12.89 -25.72 20.62
N ALA A 365 11.87 -25.56 19.77
CA ALA A 365 10.65 -26.37 19.80
C ALA A 365 10.94 -27.89 19.72
N ASP A 366 12.07 -28.25 19.09
CA ASP A 366 12.59 -29.62 18.99
C ASP A 366 12.91 -30.30 20.33
N GLU A 367 13.15 -29.54 21.39
CA GLU A 367 13.40 -30.05 22.75
C GLU A 367 12.10 -30.26 23.54
N LEU A 368 11.02 -29.59 23.15
CA LEU A 368 9.74 -29.67 23.86
C LEU A 368 8.98 -30.95 23.44
N PRO A 369 8.32 -31.67 24.35
CA PRO A 369 7.42 -32.77 23.99
C PRO A 369 6.22 -32.28 23.16
N ASP A 370 5.74 -33.09 22.20
CA ASP A 370 4.57 -32.72 21.37
C ASP A 370 3.34 -32.48 22.25
N GLU A 371 3.13 -33.31 23.27
CA GLU A 371 2.04 -33.20 24.23
C GLU A 371 2.05 -31.85 24.96
N PHE A 372 3.25 -31.34 25.31
CA PHE A 372 3.40 -30.04 25.96
C PHE A 372 3.00 -28.90 25.02
N ILE A 373 3.40 -28.96 23.74
CA ILE A 373 3.04 -27.96 22.72
C ILE A 373 1.53 -27.95 22.49
N GLN A 374 0.91 -29.13 22.37
CA GLN A 374 -0.54 -29.27 22.19
C GLN A 374 -1.32 -28.66 23.35
N GLU A 375 -0.93 -29.00 24.58
CA GLU A 375 -1.59 -28.50 25.79
C GLU A 375 -1.37 -27.00 25.98
N LEU A 376 -0.19 -26.49 25.63
CA LEU A 376 0.11 -25.06 25.62
C LEU A 376 -0.78 -24.32 24.61
N ARG A 377 -0.87 -24.80 23.37
CA ARG A 377 -1.75 -24.22 22.34
C ARG A 377 -3.19 -24.16 22.83
N GLN A 378 -3.71 -25.27 23.37
CA GLN A 378 -5.07 -25.34 23.90
C GLN A 378 -5.28 -24.33 25.05
N ALA A 379 -4.33 -24.23 25.98
CA ALA A 379 -4.38 -23.25 27.07
C ALA A 379 -4.40 -21.81 26.54
N MET A 380 -3.54 -21.48 25.57
CA MET A 380 -3.51 -20.18 24.91
C MET A 380 -4.86 -19.86 24.23
N MET A 381 -5.39 -20.78 23.42
CA MET A 381 -6.66 -20.60 22.71
C MET A 381 -7.86 -20.44 23.66
N SER A 382 -7.81 -21.08 24.84
CA SER A 382 -8.86 -20.93 25.87
C SER A 382 -8.90 -19.54 26.49
N ILE A 383 -7.76 -18.83 26.50
CA ILE A 383 -7.62 -17.46 27.00
C ILE A 383 -7.96 -16.47 25.88
N ARG A 384 -7.41 -16.70 24.68
CA ARG A 384 -7.58 -15.83 23.52
C ARG A 384 -7.64 -16.66 22.22
N PRO A 385 -8.80 -16.74 21.54
CA PRO A 385 -8.94 -17.55 20.33
C PRO A 385 -8.06 -17.14 19.14
N GLU A 386 -7.71 -15.86 19.03
CA GLU A 386 -6.89 -15.32 17.91
C GLU A 386 -5.38 -15.29 18.21
N VAL A 387 -4.92 -16.07 19.19
CA VAL A 387 -3.51 -16.17 19.55
C VAL A 387 -2.75 -17.05 18.56
N VAL A 388 -1.46 -16.76 18.34
CA VAL A 388 -0.60 -17.52 17.43
C VAL A 388 0.56 -18.17 18.20
N LEU A 389 0.89 -19.41 17.84
CA LEU A 389 2.04 -20.16 18.35
C LEU A 389 2.98 -20.54 17.20
N ILE A 390 4.22 -20.04 17.24
CA ILE A 390 5.23 -20.25 16.20
C ILE A 390 6.37 -21.08 16.80
N GLY A 391 6.85 -22.11 16.11
CA GLY A 391 8.01 -22.89 16.58
C GLY A 391 9.32 -22.51 15.88
N GLU A 392 10.42 -22.51 16.62
CA GLU A 392 11.74 -22.62 16.01
C GLU A 392 12.00 -24.06 15.54
N VAL A 393 11.88 -24.28 14.23
CA VAL A 393 12.18 -25.55 13.56
C VAL A 393 13.01 -25.24 12.32
N TRP A 394 14.18 -25.85 12.19
CA TRP A 394 15.15 -25.48 11.16
C TRP A 394 14.97 -26.22 9.83
N GLU A 395 14.25 -27.35 9.84
CA GLU A 395 13.96 -28.20 8.69
C GLU A 395 12.45 -28.27 8.38
N ASP A 396 12.07 -29.19 7.49
CA ASP A 396 10.67 -29.49 7.17
C ASP A 396 9.92 -29.94 8.43
N ALA A 397 9.03 -29.08 8.92
CA ALA A 397 8.31 -29.31 10.17
C ALA A 397 7.21 -30.36 10.06
N SER A 398 6.78 -30.73 8.85
CA SER A 398 5.75 -31.75 8.64
C SER A 398 6.26 -33.17 8.89
N ASN A 399 7.57 -33.40 8.66
CA ASN A 399 8.18 -34.72 8.72
C ASN A 399 9.46 -34.76 9.57
N LYS A 400 9.73 -33.72 10.36
CA LYS A 400 10.88 -33.63 11.25
C LYS A 400 10.97 -34.84 12.19
N VAL A 401 12.17 -35.42 12.25
CA VAL A 401 12.56 -36.38 13.30
C VAL A 401 13.53 -35.69 14.23
N SER A 402 13.22 -35.67 15.53
CA SER A 402 14.10 -35.18 16.59
C SER A 402 14.17 -36.23 17.70
N TYR A 403 15.37 -36.49 18.22
CA TYR A 403 15.59 -37.50 19.27
C TYR A 403 14.99 -38.88 18.97
N SER A 404 15.04 -39.32 17.70
CA SER A 404 14.43 -40.57 17.20
C SER A 404 12.90 -40.64 17.30
N LYS A 405 12.22 -39.51 17.52
CA LYS A 405 10.76 -39.38 17.50
C LYS A 405 10.34 -38.56 16.28
N GLN A 406 9.34 -39.05 15.55
CA GLN A 406 8.63 -38.27 14.54
C GLN A 406 7.84 -37.16 15.24
N ARG A 407 8.06 -35.90 14.85
CA ARG A 407 7.38 -34.74 15.44
C ARG A 407 6.03 -34.50 14.76
N GLU A 408 5.10 -33.90 15.51
CA GLU A 408 3.69 -33.76 15.11
C GLU A 408 3.29 -32.30 14.79
N TYR A 409 4.25 -31.41 14.52
CA TYR A 409 4.05 -29.95 14.53
C TYR A 409 2.93 -29.39 13.65
N PHE A 410 2.55 -30.08 12.56
CA PHE A 410 1.51 -29.64 11.63
C PHE A 410 0.35 -30.65 11.48
N LEU A 411 0.06 -31.39 12.54
CA LEU A 411 -1.11 -32.29 12.58
C LEU A 411 -2.40 -31.56 12.96
N GLY A 412 -2.29 -30.39 13.59
CA GLY A 412 -3.34 -29.37 13.72
C GLY A 412 -3.60 -28.88 15.14
N ASP A 413 -3.08 -29.55 16.16
CA ASP A 413 -3.23 -29.12 17.56
C ASP A 413 -1.94 -28.50 18.13
N GLU A 414 -0.91 -28.30 17.32
CA GLU A 414 0.44 -27.91 17.74
C GLU A 414 0.80 -26.46 17.34
N LEU A 415 1.49 -26.26 16.20
CA LEU A 415 2.01 -24.96 15.77
C LEU A 415 1.13 -24.34 14.67
N ASP A 416 0.97 -23.02 14.70
CA ASP A 416 0.37 -22.26 13.60
C ASP A 416 1.36 -22.08 12.44
N GLY A 417 2.64 -21.91 12.76
CA GLY A 417 3.71 -21.75 11.79
C GLY A 417 5.07 -22.03 12.41
N THR A 418 6.11 -21.96 11.58
CA THR A 418 7.50 -22.13 12.03
C THR A 418 8.38 -21.02 11.48
N MET A 419 9.52 -20.80 12.13
CA MET A 419 10.61 -20.02 11.55
C MET A 419 11.06 -20.69 10.25
N ASN A 420 10.81 -20.04 9.11
CA ASN A 420 10.95 -20.67 7.79
C ASN A 420 12.42 -20.70 7.32
N TYR A 421 13.27 -21.40 8.06
CA TYR A 421 14.66 -21.67 7.68
C TYR A 421 14.79 -22.48 6.38
N PRO A 422 13.88 -23.41 6.03
CA PRO A 422 13.88 -24.03 4.71
C PRO A 422 13.77 -23.00 3.57
N PHE A 423 12.82 -22.07 3.64
CA PHE A 423 12.74 -20.95 2.70
C PHE A 423 14.04 -20.16 2.63
N ARG A 424 14.57 -19.75 3.80
CA ARG A 424 15.82 -18.99 3.88
C ARG A 424 16.96 -19.72 3.17
N ALA A 425 17.14 -21.01 3.49
CA ALA A 425 18.24 -21.81 2.99
C ALA A 425 18.17 -22.00 1.47
N SER A 426 16.99 -22.36 0.95
CA SER A 426 16.76 -22.57 -0.48
C SER A 426 16.99 -21.31 -1.30
N PHE A 427 16.38 -20.18 -0.91
CA PHE A 427 16.56 -18.93 -1.65
C PHE A 427 17.97 -18.34 -1.49
N LEU A 428 18.60 -18.47 -0.32
CA LEU A 428 19.97 -18.01 -0.14
C LEU A 428 20.96 -18.81 -1.01
N ARG A 429 20.85 -20.14 -1.05
CA ARG A 429 21.67 -20.98 -1.95
C ARG A 429 21.48 -20.57 -3.41
N PHE A 430 20.24 -20.34 -3.83
CA PHE A 430 19.96 -19.86 -5.17
C PHE A 430 20.65 -18.52 -5.42
N ILE A 431 20.38 -17.47 -4.63
CA ILE A 431 20.94 -16.12 -4.84
C ILE A 431 22.48 -16.10 -4.84
N LEU A 432 23.13 -16.97 -4.06
CA LEU A 432 24.59 -17.12 -4.02
C LEU A 432 25.16 -17.98 -5.17
N GLY A 433 24.30 -18.54 -6.03
CA GLY A 433 24.71 -19.40 -7.15
C GLY A 433 25.17 -20.80 -6.74
N GLN A 434 24.73 -21.26 -5.56
CA GLN A 434 25.01 -22.59 -5.04
C GLN A 434 23.97 -23.63 -5.48
N SER A 435 22.84 -23.19 -6.03
CA SER A 435 21.81 -24.05 -6.62
C SER A 435 21.12 -23.38 -7.82
N ASP A 436 20.56 -24.20 -8.70
CA ASP A 436 19.79 -23.76 -9.87
C ASP A 436 18.32 -23.52 -9.53
N SER A 437 17.63 -22.78 -10.40
CA SER A 437 16.21 -22.46 -10.26
C SER A 437 15.29 -23.68 -10.21
N SER A 438 15.65 -24.79 -10.88
CA SER A 438 14.90 -26.05 -10.82
C SER A 438 15.02 -26.73 -9.45
N VAL A 439 16.20 -26.69 -8.84
CA VAL A 439 16.40 -27.22 -7.48
C VAL A 439 15.62 -26.37 -6.47
N LEU A 440 15.68 -25.05 -6.59
CA LEU A 440 14.88 -24.14 -5.77
C LEU A 440 13.37 -24.42 -5.94
N HIS A 441 12.90 -24.65 -7.17
CA HIS A 441 11.52 -25.01 -7.45
C HIS A 441 11.11 -26.31 -6.75
N ASP A 442 11.92 -27.37 -6.88
CA ASP A 442 11.65 -28.67 -6.24
C ASP A 442 11.55 -28.51 -4.70
N GLU A 443 12.47 -27.78 -4.09
CA GLU A 443 12.50 -27.55 -2.64
C GLU A 443 11.29 -26.73 -2.15
N VAL A 444 10.92 -25.67 -2.88
CA VAL A 444 9.75 -24.84 -2.56
C VAL A 444 8.45 -25.63 -2.73
N MET A 445 8.31 -26.37 -3.83
CA MET A 445 7.12 -27.17 -4.09
C MET A 445 6.98 -28.33 -3.12
N SER A 446 8.10 -28.92 -2.65
CA SER A 446 8.08 -29.93 -1.59
C SER A 446 7.48 -29.39 -0.30
N LEU A 447 7.88 -28.18 0.14
CA LEU A 447 7.28 -27.54 1.31
C LEU A 447 5.79 -27.22 1.08
N TYR A 448 5.44 -26.75 -0.11
CA TYR A 448 4.04 -26.43 -0.46
C TYR A 448 3.16 -27.68 -0.56
N GLU A 449 3.71 -28.82 -0.96
CA GLU A 449 3.03 -30.12 -0.95
C GLU A 449 2.89 -30.68 0.48
N ASN A 450 3.95 -30.56 1.29
CA ASN A 450 4.03 -31.20 2.60
C ASN A 450 3.25 -30.45 3.69
N TYR A 451 3.21 -29.11 3.63
CA TYR A 451 2.60 -28.30 4.68
C TYR A 451 1.10 -28.16 4.43
N PRO A 452 0.25 -28.25 5.48
CA PRO A 452 -1.12 -27.74 5.39
C PRO A 452 -1.09 -26.30 4.91
N ARG A 453 -2.01 -25.95 4.01
CA ARG A 453 -2.02 -24.64 3.34
C ARG A 453 -2.01 -23.48 4.34
N GLU A 454 -2.77 -23.60 5.42
CA GLU A 454 -2.81 -22.59 6.48
C GLU A 454 -1.44 -22.39 7.15
N ASN A 455 -0.73 -23.48 7.47
CA ASN A 455 0.61 -23.44 8.06
C ASN A 455 1.66 -22.90 7.08
N PHE A 456 1.57 -23.21 5.79
CA PHE A 456 2.47 -22.66 4.76
C PHE A 456 2.34 -21.13 4.65
N TYR A 457 1.11 -20.61 4.68
CA TYR A 457 0.84 -19.16 4.67
C TYR A 457 1.10 -18.48 6.02
N ALA A 458 1.26 -19.25 7.10
CA ALA A 458 1.63 -18.79 8.42
C ALA A 458 3.13 -18.93 8.72
N ALA A 459 3.92 -19.52 7.82
CA ALA A 459 5.36 -19.65 8.03
C ALA A 459 6.03 -18.27 8.13
N MET A 460 6.92 -18.11 9.11
CA MET A 460 7.65 -16.86 9.37
C MET A 460 8.85 -16.76 8.41
N ASN A 461 8.70 -16.02 7.32
CA ASN A 461 9.70 -15.87 6.26
C ASN A 461 10.82 -14.90 6.69
N LEU A 462 11.83 -15.44 7.37
CA LEU A 462 13.03 -14.71 7.75
C LEU A 462 14.18 -14.91 6.74
N ILE A 463 15.02 -13.88 6.59
CA ILE A 463 16.30 -13.98 5.85
C ILE A 463 17.51 -13.73 6.77
N GLY A 464 17.29 -13.02 7.88
CA GLY A 464 18.21 -12.85 9.00
C GLY A 464 17.49 -13.12 10.32
N SER A 465 18.27 -13.42 11.35
CA SER A 465 17.84 -13.57 12.74
C SER A 465 19.05 -13.47 13.67
N HIS A 466 18.77 -13.38 14.97
CA HIS A 466 19.77 -13.34 16.03
C HIS A 466 20.71 -14.57 16.14
N ASP A 467 20.44 -15.67 15.42
CA ASP A 467 21.28 -16.89 15.39
C ASP A 467 21.97 -17.12 14.04
N THR A 468 21.80 -16.19 13.10
CA THR A 468 22.42 -16.29 11.77
C THR A 468 23.35 -15.10 11.52
N ILE A 469 24.37 -15.30 10.68
CA ILE A 469 25.18 -14.20 10.13
C ILE A 469 24.25 -13.19 9.45
N ARG A 470 24.53 -11.88 9.60
CA ARG A 470 23.76 -10.81 8.95
C ARG A 470 23.66 -11.05 7.45
N ILE A 471 22.46 -10.90 6.91
CA ILE A 471 22.19 -11.29 5.53
C ILE A 471 23.04 -10.50 4.54
N LEU A 472 23.25 -9.20 4.77
CA LEU A 472 24.08 -8.37 3.89
C LEU A 472 25.53 -8.86 3.84
N THR A 473 26.08 -9.34 4.96
CA THR A 473 27.44 -9.92 5.02
C THR A 473 27.55 -11.18 4.16
N LEU A 474 26.56 -12.07 4.21
CA LEU A 474 26.54 -13.28 3.37
C LEU A 474 26.42 -12.96 1.88
N LEU A 475 25.53 -12.01 1.54
CA LEU A 475 25.27 -11.67 0.14
C LEU A 475 26.45 -10.96 -0.56
N GLY A 476 27.40 -10.43 0.21
CA GLY A 476 28.63 -9.84 -0.30
C GLY A 476 29.80 -10.81 -0.48
N ASP A 477 29.57 -12.12 -0.42
CA ASP A 477 30.61 -13.16 -0.51
C ASP A 477 31.74 -12.95 0.53
N ALA A 478 31.35 -12.60 1.76
CA ALA A 478 32.29 -12.47 2.85
C ALA A 478 33.03 -13.80 3.11
N PRO A 479 34.31 -13.78 3.52
CA PRO A 479 35.06 -14.99 3.83
C PRO A 479 34.32 -15.90 4.83
N PRO A 480 34.42 -17.24 4.70
CA PRO A 480 33.83 -18.15 5.68
C PRO A 480 34.30 -17.81 7.09
N GLU A 481 33.41 -17.83 8.08
CA GLU A 481 33.72 -17.41 9.46
C GLU A 481 34.94 -18.16 10.03
N GLN A 482 35.08 -19.45 9.71
CA GLN A 482 36.15 -20.33 10.20
C GLN A 482 37.53 -19.89 9.69
N SER A 483 37.60 -19.08 8.64
CA SER A 483 38.85 -18.56 8.07
C SER A 483 39.36 -17.30 8.79
N LEU A 484 38.57 -16.70 9.69
CA LEU A 484 38.86 -15.44 10.36
C LEU A 484 39.05 -15.64 11.87
N THR A 485 40.01 -14.93 12.44
CA THR A 485 40.13 -14.80 13.90
C THR A 485 38.94 -14.02 14.47
N LYS A 486 38.67 -14.18 15.77
CA LYS A 486 37.57 -13.44 16.44
C LYS A 486 37.75 -11.92 16.34
N THR A 487 38.99 -11.41 16.35
CA THR A 487 39.30 -9.99 16.15
C THR A 487 38.96 -9.55 14.71
N GLU A 488 39.33 -10.33 13.71
CA GLU A 488 39.01 -10.02 12.31
C GLU A 488 37.51 -10.04 12.07
N GLN A 489 36.78 -11.03 12.60
CA GLN A 489 35.32 -11.09 12.54
C GLN A 489 34.67 -9.83 13.12
N ARG A 490 35.17 -9.34 14.26
CA ARG A 490 34.66 -8.14 14.94
C ARG A 490 34.79 -6.86 14.10
N SER A 491 35.95 -6.69 13.45
CA SER A 491 36.26 -5.48 12.69
C SER A 491 35.91 -5.56 11.20
N PHE A 492 35.46 -6.73 10.71
CA PHE A 492 35.21 -6.95 9.30
C PHE A 492 34.11 -6.03 8.77
N ARG A 493 34.36 -5.42 7.62
CA ARG A 493 33.36 -4.69 6.82
C ARG A 493 33.52 -5.06 5.35
N LEU A 494 32.42 -5.13 4.63
CA LEU A 494 32.46 -5.43 3.20
C LEU A 494 33.20 -4.33 2.43
N PRO A 495 34.13 -4.68 1.53
CA PRO A 495 34.71 -3.69 0.62
C PRO A 495 33.63 -3.14 -0.33
N PRO A 496 33.79 -1.91 -0.87
CA PRO A 496 32.72 -1.22 -1.61
C PRO A 496 32.05 -2.04 -2.72
N ASN A 497 32.83 -2.74 -3.55
CA ASN A 497 32.29 -3.58 -4.64
C ASN A 497 31.48 -4.78 -4.11
N ALA A 498 31.95 -5.41 -3.03
CA ALA A 498 31.24 -6.51 -2.39
C ALA A 498 29.96 -6.03 -1.70
N ARG A 499 29.98 -4.84 -1.10
CA ARG A 499 28.79 -4.21 -0.53
C ARG A 499 27.77 -3.88 -1.62
N GLN A 500 28.19 -3.33 -2.76
CA GLN A 500 27.29 -3.07 -3.88
C GLN A 500 26.61 -4.35 -4.39
N LEU A 501 27.38 -5.43 -4.57
CA LEU A 501 26.84 -6.74 -4.93
C LEU A 501 25.86 -7.25 -3.87
N ALA A 502 26.20 -7.11 -2.59
CA ALA A 502 25.34 -7.49 -1.48
C ALA A 502 24.01 -6.74 -1.50
N VAL A 503 24.02 -5.42 -1.77
CA VAL A 503 22.80 -4.61 -1.89
C VAL A 503 21.94 -5.08 -3.05
N GLN A 504 22.52 -5.35 -4.23
CA GLN A 504 21.77 -5.85 -5.37
C GLN A 504 21.12 -7.21 -5.09
N ARG A 505 21.86 -8.14 -4.50
CA ARG A 505 21.33 -9.45 -4.07
C ARG A 505 20.30 -9.31 -2.95
N LEU A 506 20.47 -8.36 -2.03
CA LEU A 506 19.51 -8.08 -0.96
C LEU A 506 18.19 -7.61 -1.55
N LYS A 507 18.22 -6.77 -2.59
CA LYS A 507 17.01 -6.32 -3.28
C LYS A 507 16.24 -7.49 -3.90
N LEU A 508 16.94 -8.45 -4.52
CA LEU A 508 16.32 -9.67 -5.03
C LEU A 508 15.67 -10.50 -3.90
N LEU A 509 16.43 -10.79 -2.86
CA LEU A 509 15.99 -11.69 -1.79
C LEU A 509 14.85 -11.06 -0.96
N SER A 510 14.93 -9.77 -0.67
CA SER A 510 13.86 -9.05 0.03
C SER A 510 12.59 -8.89 -0.83
N LEU A 511 12.71 -8.72 -2.16
CA LEU A 511 11.54 -8.77 -3.05
C LEU A 511 10.81 -10.10 -2.90
N VAL A 512 11.54 -11.22 -2.96
CA VAL A 512 10.97 -12.55 -2.72
C VAL A 512 10.34 -12.61 -1.33
N GLN A 513 11.08 -12.20 -0.29
CA GLN A 513 10.61 -12.24 1.10
C GLN A 513 9.25 -11.56 1.29
N MET A 514 9.02 -10.40 0.66
CA MET A 514 7.78 -9.63 0.82
C MET A 514 6.62 -10.11 -0.06
N THR A 515 6.90 -10.92 -1.09
CA THR A 515 5.90 -11.32 -2.10
C THR A 515 5.58 -12.82 -2.07
N PHE A 516 6.45 -13.63 -1.45
CA PHE A 516 6.25 -15.06 -1.23
C PHE A 516 5.14 -15.33 -0.20
N PRO A 517 4.41 -16.47 -0.27
CA PRO A 517 3.44 -16.86 0.75
C PRO A 517 4.10 -17.04 2.12
N GLY A 518 3.40 -16.67 3.19
CA GLY A 518 3.96 -16.62 4.54
C GLY A 518 4.00 -15.20 5.10
N VAL A 519 4.45 -15.08 6.35
CA VAL A 519 4.58 -13.83 7.11
C VAL A 519 6.02 -13.33 7.00
N PRO A 520 6.31 -12.27 6.23
CA PRO A 520 7.66 -11.73 6.13
C PRO A 520 8.15 -11.24 7.49
N CYS A 521 9.37 -11.64 7.89
CA CYS A 521 9.99 -11.18 9.12
C CYS A 521 11.31 -10.44 8.85
N ILE A 522 11.34 -9.13 9.14
CA ILE A 522 12.54 -8.30 9.06
C ILE A 522 13.29 -8.39 10.38
N TYR A 523 14.56 -8.78 10.35
CA TYR A 523 15.43 -8.71 11.52
C TYR A 523 16.03 -7.31 11.63
N TYR A 524 15.89 -6.67 12.80
CA TYR A 524 16.21 -5.25 12.95
C TYR A 524 17.58 -4.87 12.38
N GLY A 525 17.63 -3.87 11.49
CA GLY A 525 18.86 -3.40 10.86
C GLY A 525 19.17 -4.05 9.51
N ASP A 526 18.50 -5.14 9.12
CA ASP A 526 18.64 -5.69 7.75
C ASP A 526 18.12 -4.69 6.70
N GLU A 527 17.10 -3.89 7.05
CA GLU A 527 16.57 -2.78 6.25
C GLU A 527 17.41 -1.50 6.34
N ALA A 528 18.32 -1.42 7.32
CA ALA A 528 19.25 -0.31 7.49
C ALA A 528 20.66 -0.61 6.93
N GLY A 529 20.89 -1.84 6.44
CA GLY A 529 22.17 -2.26 5.86
C GLY A 529 23.25 -2.65 6.86
N VAL A 530 22.85 -3.19 8.02
CA VAL A 530 23.76 -3.65 9.08
C VAL A 530 24.54 -4.91 8.65
N GLU A 531 25.84 -4.90 8.92
CA GLU A 531 26.76 -6.01 8.66
C GLU A 531 27.16 -6.68 9.98
N GLY A 532 27.51 -7.97 9.93
CA GLY A 532 28.00 -8.71 11.09
C GLY A 532 28.08 -10.22 10.86
N TYR A 533 29.15 -10.85 11.36
CA TYR A 533 29.27 -12.31 11.44
C TYR A 533 28.30 -12.91 12.47
N ALA A 534 28.46 -14.19 12.81
CA ALA A 534 27.65 -14.87 13.81
C ALA A 534 27.78 -14.21 15.20
N ASP A 535 26.96 -14.68 16.14
CA ASP A 535 26.89 -14.20 17.53
C ASP A 535 28.31 -14.01 18.13
N PRO A 536 28.60 -12.83 18.71
CA PRO A 536 27.69 -11.70 19.00
C PRO A 536 27.54 -10.64 17.90
N TYR A 537 28.25 -10.75 16.78
CA TYR A 537 28.37 -9.65 15.83
C TYR A 537 27.09 -9.41 15.01
N ASN A 538 26.23 -10.41 14.87
CA ASN A 538 24.91 -10.28 14.28
C ASN A 538 23.92 -9.50 15.16
N ARG A 539 24.27 -9.20 16.40
CA ARG A 539 23.49 -8.41 17.37
C ARG A 539 24.09 -7.00 17.55
N ALA A 540 24.68 -6.43 16.49
CA ALA A 540 25.11 -5.03 16.47
C ALA A 540 23.91 -4.09 16.65
N THR A 541 24.17 -2.88 17.15
CA THR A 541 23.12 -1.87 17.37
C THR A 541 22.51 -1.35 16.07
N TYR A 542 21.25 -0.90 16.14
CA TYR A 542 20.60 -0.25 15.02
C TYR A 542 21.27 1.11 14.70
N PRO A 543 21.62 1.42 13.44
CA PRO A 543 22.43 2.57 13.09
C PRO A 543 21.59 3.84 12.89
N TRP A 544 20.84 4.28 13.91
CA TRP A 544 19.95 5.45 13.82
C TRP A 544 20.67 6.70 13.28
N GLY A 545 20.12 7.30 12.23
CA GLY A 545 20.67 8.48 11.55
C GLY A 545 21.88 8.19 10.65
N LYS A 546 22.29 6.93 10.53
CA LYS A 546 23.39 6.43 9.68
C LYS A 546 22.95 5.22 8.84
N GLU A 547 21.65 5.08 8.63
CA GLU A 547 21.08 3.99 7.84
C GLU A 547 21.48 4.10 6.37
N ASP A 548 21.57 2.98 5.68
CA ASP A 548 21.73 2.95 4.23
C ASP A 548 20.43 3.41 3.54
N GLY A 549 20.45 4.62 2.97
CA GLY A 549 19.27 5.21 2.34
C GLY A 549 18.73 4.40 1.16
N GLU A 550 19.60 3.77 0.37
CA GLU A 550 19.20 2.97 -0.79
C GLU A 550 18.45 1.71 -0.36
N ILE A 551 18.94 1.02 0.66
CA ILE A 551 18.28 -0.18 1.22
C ILE A 551 16.96 0.22 1.88
N ARG A 552 16.94 1.28 2.69
CA ARG A 552 15.73 1.73 3.39
C ARG A 552 14.62 2.12 2.43
N ASP A 553 14.94 2.88 1.38
CA ASP A 553 13.95 3.30 0.38
C ASP A 553 13.44 2.10 -0.43
N TRP A 554 14.30 1.12 -0.70
CA TRP A 554 13.89 -0.15 -1.29
C TRP A 554 12.92 -0.93 -0.40
N TYR A 555 13.21 -1.11 0.89
CA TYR A 555 12.33 -1.81 1.82
C TYR A 555 10.97 -1.10 1.94
N ARG A 556 10.95 0.22 2.10
CA ARG A 556 9.71 1.02 2.10
C ARG A 556 8.88 0.73 0.86
N ARG A 557 9.51 0.66 -0.32
CA ARG A 557 8.85 0.40 -1.59
C ARG A 557 8.19 -0.98 -1.64
N ILE A 558 8.92 -2.05 -1.32
CA ILE A 558 8.38 -3.43 -1.39
C ILE A 558 7.39 -3.74 -0.26
N LEU A 559 7.52 -3.09 0.91
CA LEU A 559 6.55 -3.20 2.00
C LEU A 559 5.23 -2.55 1.62
N ARG A 560 5.28 -1.36 1.02
CA ARG A 560 4.09 -0.70 0.45
C ARG A 560 3.45 -1.54 -0.65
N LEU A 561 4.26 -2.16 -1.51
CA LEU A 561 3.77 -3.09 -2.53
C LEU A 561 2.97 -4.23 -1.90
N ARG A 562 3.47 -4.90 -0.85
CA ARG A 562 2.70 -5.94 -0.16
C ARG A 562 1.41 -5.40 0.46
N ALA A 563 1.45 -4.22 1.07
CA ALA A 563 0.29 -3.61 1.73
C ALA A 563 -0.82 -3.18 0.74
N GLU A 564 -0.43 -2.74 -0.46
CA GLU A 564 -1.34 -2.20 -1.49
C GLU A 564 -2.04 -3.29 -2.32
N TYR A 565 -1.43 -4.48 -2.44
CA TYR A 565 -1.95 -5.58 -3.27
C TYR A 565 -2.28 -6.82 -2.42
N GLU A 566 -3.57 -7.04 -2.14
CA GLU A 566 -4.06 -8.17 -1.32
C GLU A 566 -3.66 -9.54 -1.85
N VAL A 567 -3.54 -9.69 -3.18
CA VAL A 567 -3.05 -10.91 -3.82
C VAL A 567 -1.67 -11.35 -3.29
N LEU A 568 -0.81 -10.42 -2.85
CA LEU A 568 0.48 -10.76 -2.24
C LEU A 568 0.37 -11.26 -0.81
N GLN A 569 -0.75 -11.01 -0.13
CA GLN A 569 -1.02 -11.45 1.23
C GLN A 569 -1.73 -12.81 1.20
N ALA A 570 -2.81 -12.95 0.44
CA ALA A 570 -3.70 -14.12 0.50
C ALA A 570 -3.75 -14.98 -0.78
N GLY A 571 -3.34 -14.44 -1.93
CA GLY A 571 -3.51 -15.10 -3.23
C GLY A 571 -2.84 -16.46 -3.37
N ASP A 572 -3.39 -17.30 -4.24
CA ASP A 572 -2.90 -18.62 -4.62
C ASP A 572 -1.46 -18.57 -5.12
N PHE A 573 -0.68 -19.59 -4.79
CA PHE A 573 0.73 -19.68 -5.15
C PHE A 573 0.98 -20.61 -6.33
N LYS A 574 1.80 -20.16 -7.29
CA LYS A 574 2.29 -20.98 -8.40
C LYS A 574 3.78 -20.72 -8.64
N SER A 575 4.61 -21.74 -8.59
CA SER A 575 6.05 -21.62 -8.84
C SER A 575 6.42 -21.90 -10.31
N PHE A 576 7.47 -21.25 -10.81
CA PHE A 576 8.04 -21.42 -12.14
C PHE A 576 9.57 -21.37 -12.12
N PHE A 577 10.19 -22.09 -13.05
CA PHE A 577 11.60 -21.93 -13.37
C PHE A 577 11.80 -21.92 -14.89
N PHE A 578 12.87 -21.27 -15.37
CA PHE A 578 13.13 -21.08 -16.80
C PHE A 578 14.54 -21.52 -17.17
N GLU A 579 15.54 -20.78 -16.69
CA GLU A 579 16.96 -21.06 -16.85
C GLU A 579 17.61 -21.25 -15.47
N PRO A 580 18.80 -21.85 -15.36
CA PRO A 580 19.49 -22.05 -14.09
C PRO A 580 19.53 -20.82 -13.16
N ASP A 581 19.64 -19.61 -13.73
CA ASP A 581 19.71 -18.34 -12.99
C ASP A 581 18.37 -17.58 -12.87
N VAL A 582 17.28 -18.11 -13.41
CA VAL A 582 15.99 -17.40 -13.47
C VAL A 582 14.90 -18.22 -12.78
N TYR A 583 14.40 -17.67 -11.68
CA TYR A 583 13.29 -18.22 -10.91
C TYR A 583 12.12 -17.26 -10.89
N GLY A 584 10.91 -17.80 -10.83
CA GLY A 584 9.70 -16.99 -10.70
C GLY A 584 8.57 -17.67 -9.96
N PHE A 585 7.60 -16.88 -9.53
CA PHE A 585 6.35 -17.39 -8.99
C PHE A 585 5.23 -16.37 -9.20
N ALA A 586 3.99 -16.84 -9.19
CA ALA A 586 2.81 -16.00 -9.22
C ALA A 586 2.04 -16.09 -7.90
N ARG A 587 1.43 -14.97 -7.56
CA ARG A 587 0.37 -14.85 -6.57
C ARG A 587 -0.90 -14.47 -7.32
N ALA A 588 -1.97 -15.25 -7.20
CA ALA A 588 -3.17 -15.08 -8.01
C ALA A 588 -4.46 -15.07 -7.18
N GLU A 589 -5.38 -14.21 -7.57
CA GLU A 589 -6.77 -14.19 -7.13
C GLU A 589 -7.68 -14.12 -8.38
N ASP A 590 -8.97 -13.86 -8.18
CA ASP A 590 -9.96 -13.90 -9.25
C ASP A 590 -9.73 -12.84 -10.33
N GLU A 591 -9.30 -11.62 -10.01
CA GLU A 591 -9.12 -10.54 -11.00
C GLU A 591 -7.67 -10.12 -11.23
N GLU A 592 -6.81 -10.33 -10.24
CA GLU A 592 -5.41 -9.88 -10.24
C GLU A 592 -4.45 -11.06 -10.06
N GLU A 593 -3.35 -11.02 -10.79
CA GLU A 593 -2.21 -11.92 -10.60
C GLU A 593 -0.93 -11.09 -10.58
N ILE A 594 -0.07 -11.28 -9.59
CA ILE A 594 1.26 -10.67 -9.56
C ILE A 594 2.31 -11.76 -9.75
N ILE A 595 3.14 -11.60 -10.78
CA ILE A 595 4.22 -12.52 -11.11
C ILE A 595 5.55 -11.89 -10.72
N ILE A 596 6.29 -12.58 -9.87
CA ILE A 596 7.63 -12.20 -9.45
C ILE A 596 8.63 -12.99 -10.28
N LEU A 597 9.59 -12.28 -10.88
CA LEU A 597 10.71 -12.86 -11.61
C LEU A 597 12.01 -12.31 -11.05
N ILE A 598 13.00 -13.17 -10.83
CA ILE A 598 14.33 -12.77 -10.39
C ILE A 598 15.39 -13.40 -11.29
N ASN A 599 16.37 -12.58 -11.70
CA ASN A 599 17.57 -13.03 -12.38
C ASN A 599 18.77 -12.88 -11.44
N ARG A 600 19.35 -13.99 -11.01
CA ARG A 600 20.52 -13.98 -10.11
C ARG A 600 21.86 -13.84 -10.84
N HIS A 601 21.89 -13.89 -12.18
CA HIS A 601 23.14 -13.80 -12.94
C HIS A 601 23.80 -12.43 -12.75
N SER A 602 25.10 -12.40 -12.50
CA SER A 602 25.84 -11.18 -12.11
C SER A 602 26.14 -10.21 -13.25
N GLY A 603 26.12 -10.69 -14.51
CA GLY A 603 26.51 -9.87 -15.67
C GLY A 603 25.70 -10.08 -16.95
N GLU A 604 24.67 -10.92 -16.95
CA GLU A 604 23.90 -11.23 -18.16
C GLU A 604 22.43 -10.89 -17.96
N THR A 605 21.87 -10.19 -18.93
CA THR A 605 20.42 -10.07 -19.08
C THR A 605 19.88 -11.40 -19.62
N LYS A 606 18.85 -11.94 -18.97
CA LYS A 606 18.17 -13.18 -19.38
C LYS A 606 16.85 -12.87 -20.06
N THR A 607 16.44 -13.72 -21.00
CA THR A 607 15.17 -13.57 -21.73
C THR A 607 14.21 -14.67 -21.31
N VAL A 608 12.99 -14.30 -20.90
CA VAL A 608 11.98 -15.25 -20.42
C VAL A 608 10.76 -15.24 -21.33
N ASN A 609 10.29 -16.43 -21.71
CA ASN A 609 9.02 -16.60 -22.40
C ASN A 609 7.89 -16.92 -21.40
N LEU A 610 7.23 -15.87 -20.91
CA LEU A 610 6.07 -15.97 -20.02
C LEU A 610 4.79 -16.38 -20.74
N ALA A 611 4.68 -16.17 -22.05
CA ALA A 611 3.46 -16.46 -22.81
C ALA A 611 3.05 -17.94 -22.75
N THR A 612 3.99 -18.85 -22.47
CA THR A 612 3.73 -20.29 -22.29
C THR A 612 3.23 -20.67 -20.89
N LYS A 613 3.44 -19.81 -19.89
CA LYS A 613 3.12 -20.07 -18.48
C LYS A 613 1.87 -19.33 -18.01
N LEU A 614 1.53 -18.26 -18.72
CA LEU A 614 0.43 -17.36 -18.41
C LEU A 614 -0.70 -17.57 -19.41
N GLN A 615 -1.94 -17.37 -18.95
CA GLN A 615 -3.03 -17.19 -19.89
C GLN A 615 -2.85 -15.87 -20.65
N PRO A 616 -3.31 -15.78 -21.91
CA PRO A 616 -3.24 -14.54 -22.68
C PRO A 616 -3.95 -13.41 -21.93
N SER A 617 -3.23 -12.32 -21.65
CA SER A 617 -3.80 -11.07 -21.13
C SER A 617 -3.22 -9.89 -21.88
N SER A 618 -4.09 -8.90 -22.15
CA SER A 618 -3.74 -7.64 -22.80
C SER A 618 -3.28 -6.55 -21.81
N PHE A 619 -3.19 -6.86 -20.51
CA PHE A 619 -2.87 -5.90 -19.47
C PHE A 619 -1.83 -6.44 -18.49
N VAL A 620 -0.59 -6.00 -18.65
CA VAL A 620 0.51 -6.29 -17.73
C VAL A 620 1.27 -5.01 -17.43
N ILE A 621 1.51 -4.71 -16.15
CA ILE A 621 2.33 -3.59 -15.67
C ILE A 621 3.49 -4.14 -14.85
N ASP A 622 4.70 -3.66 -15.12
CA ASP A 622 5.83 -3.85 -14.24
C ASP A 622 5.77 -2.86 -13.07
N LEU A 623 5.44 -3.35 -11.87
CA LEU A 623 5.30 -2.54 -10.66
C LEU A 623 6.64 -1.99 -10.16
N ILE A 624 7.77 -2.60 -10.56
CA ILE A 624 9.12 -2.15 -10.17
C ILE A 624 9.64 -1.07 -11.12
N ASN A 625 9.29 -1.13 -12.41
CA ASN A 625 9.77 -0.15 -13.39
C ASN A 625 8.70 0.88 -13.81
N GLY A 626 7.42 0.62 -13.54
CA GLY A 626 6.27 1.48 -13.85
C GLY A 626 5.84 1.45 -15.30
N GLU A 627 6.26 0.42 -16.03
CA GLU A 627 6.06 0.30 -17.47
C GLU A 627 4.91 -0.68 -17.76
N ARG A 628 3.98 -0.26 -18.61
CA ARG A 628 3.01 -1.19 -19.21
C ARG A 628 3.72 -2.02 -20.28
N LEU A 629 3.60 -3.34 -20.20
CA LEU A 629 4.20 -4.26 -21.15
C LEU A 629 3.19 -4.64 -22.23
N ALA A 630 3.65 -4.64 -23.48
CA ALA A 630 2.85 -5.12 -24.60
C ALA A 630 2.74 -6.66 -24.55
N PRO A 631 1.64 -7.27 -25.03
CA PRO A 631 1.46 -8.72 -25.01
C PRO A 631 2.62 -9.48 -25.69
N GLU A 632 3.17 -8.93 -26.77
CA GLU A 632 4.26 -9.52 -27.53
C GLU A 632 5.56 -9.57 -26.70
N THR A 633 5.76 -8.59 -25.81
CA THR A 633 6.93 -8.55 -24.91
C THR A 633 6.95 -9.72 -23.93
N LEU A 634 5.79 -10.31 -23.59
CA LEU A 634 5.72 -11.46 -22.69
C LEU A 634 6.33 -12.73 -23.30
N SER A 635 6.45 -12.81 -24.63
CA SER A 635 7.11 -13.93 -25.30
C SER A 635 8.64 -13.89 -25.20
N ALA A 636 9.21 -12.70 -24.92
CA ALA A 636 10.65 -12.46 -24.84
C ALA A 636 10.98 -11.33 -23.85
N LEU A 637 10.61 -11.50 -22.58
CA LEU A 637 10.79 -10.50 -21.54
C LEU A 637 12.25 -10.44 -21.06
N GLN A 638 12.86 -9.26 -21.09
CA GLN A 638 14.23 -9.04 -20.63
C GLN A 638 14.31 -8.81 -19.11
N LEU A 639 15.15 -9.60 -18.43
CA LEU A 639 15.48 -9.46 -17.01
C LEU A 639 16.96 -9.10 -16.88
N ASN A 640 17.26 -7.89 -16.43
CA ASN A 640 18.64 -7.44 -16.26
C ASN A 640 19.39 -8.31 -15.23
N ALA A 641 20.72 -8.29 -15.30
CA ALA A 641 21.57 -8.93 -14.31
C ALA A 641 21.26 -8.43 -12.89
N LEU A 642 21.22 -9.34 -11.92
CA LEU A 642 20.92 -9.05 -10.51
C LEU A 642 19.67 -8.18 -10.30
N SER A 643 18.62 -8.38 -11.10
CA SER A 643 17.38 -7.61 -11.01
C SER A 643 16.14 -8.49 -10.93
N GLY A 644 15.09 -7.92 -10.34
CA GLY A 644 13.77 -8.54 -10.26
C GLY A 644 12.71 -7.68 -10.96
N ARG A 645 11.63 -8.33 -11.38
CA ARG A 645 10.41 -7.67 -11.86
C ARG A 645 9.22 -8.20 -11.07
N ALA A 646 8.24 -7.32 -10.82
CA ALA A 646 6.94 -7.70 -10.27
C ALA A 646 5.88 -7.26 -11.28
N LEU A 647 5.25 -8.23 -11.95
CA LEU A 647 4.33 -7.97 -13.06
C LEU A 647 2.89 -8.14 -12.57
N LEU A 648 2.15 -7.03 -12.47
CA LEU A 648 0.71 -7.08 -12.25
C LEU A 648 0.01 -7.40 -13.57
N ARG A 649 -0.70 -8.51 -13.60
CA ARG A 649 -1.66 -8.88 -14.65
C ARG A 649 -3.07 -8.70 -14.11
N LYS A 650 -3.93 -8.03 -14.88
CA LYS A 650 -5.38 -8.01 -14.63
C LYS A 650 -6.09 -8.87 -15.68
N LYS A 651 -7.10 -9.63 -15.26
CA LYS A 651 -7.93 -10.42 -16.19
C LYS A 651 -8.80 -9.49 -17.05
N THR A 652 -9.40 -8.47 -16.45
CA THR A 652 -10.10 -7.40 -17.16
C THR A 652 -9.20 -6.20 -17.40
N LEU A 653 -9.20 -5.66 -18.62
CA LEU A 653 -8.59 -4.37 -18.93
C LEU A 653 -9.22 -3.28 -18.05
N PRO A 654 -8.43 -2.35 -17.48
CA PRO A 654 -9.00 -1.18 -16.86
C PRO A 654 -9.61 -0.32 -17.95
N ASN A 655 -10.94 -0.32 -18.01
CA ASN A 655 -11.68 0.36 -19.06
C ASN A 655 -12.49 1.50 -18.46
N ASN A 656 -11.80 2.38 -17.72
CA ASN A 656 -12.47 3.49 -17.06
C ASN A 656 -12.65 4.68 -18.03
N LEU A 657 -11.67 4.99 -18.90
CA LEU A 657 -11.83 6.08 -19.86
C LEU A 657 -10.86 6.06 -21.07
N GLN A 658 -11.36 5.69 -22.26
CA GLN A 658 -10.69 5.97 -23.53
C GLN A 658 -11.26 7.26 -24.11
N LEU A 659 -10.40 8.26 -24.33
CA LEU A 659 -10.81 9.55 -24.89
C LEU A 659 -10.86 9.48 -26.42
N ASP A 660 -11.96 9.96 -26.99
CA ASP A 660 -12.06 10.25 -28.43
C ASP A 660 -11.30 11.54 -28.76
N ARG A 661 -10.84 11.69 -30.02
CA ARG A 661 -10.15 12.91 -30.42
C ARG A 661 -11.09 14.11 -30.32
N SER A 662 -10.69 15.14 -29.59
CA SER A 662 -11.46 16.37 -29.39
C SER A 662 -10.56 17.57 -29.07
N CYS A 663 -11.15 18.76 -29.05
CA CYS A 663 -10.48 19.99 -28.63
C CYS A 663 -11.41 20.91 -27.83
N GLY A 664 -10.82 21.78 -27.02
CA GLY A 664 -11.55 22.67 -26.14
C GLY A 664 -10.80 23.91 -25.70
N VAL A 665 -11.51 24.71 -24.92
CA VAL A 665 -10.99 25.97 -24.37
C VAL A 665 -11.07 25.94 -22.84
N LEU A 666 -9.98 26.38 -22.21
CA LEU A 666 -9.93 26.71 -20.79
C LEU A 666 -10.32 28.18 -20.60
N LEU A 667 -11.50 28.41 -20.04
CA LEU A 667 -12.00 29.76 -19.68
C LEU A 667 -12.91 29.64 -18.47
N HIS A 668 -12.52 30.22 -17.34
CA HIS A 668 -13.33 30.17 -16.13
C HIS A 668 -14.49 31.17 -16.17
N ILE A 669 -15.57 30.91 -15.43
CA ILE A 669 -16.78 31.74 -15.41
C ILE A 669 -16.48 33.18 -15.00
N SER A 670 -15.56 33.38 -14.05
CA SER A 670 -15.16 34.73 -13.61
C SER A 670 -14.53 35.58 -14.72
N SER A 671 -13.98 34.93 -15.75
CA SER A 671 -13.32 35.55 -16.89
C SER A 671 -14.26 35.82 -18.06
N LEU A 672 -15.51 35.34 -18.03
CA LEU A 672 -16.50 35.69 -19.05
C LEU A 672 -16.81 37.19 -18.99
N PRO A 673 -17.09 37.82 -20.15
CA PRO A 673 -17.66 39.16 -20.15
C PRO A 673 -19.04 39.12 -19.48
N SER A 674 -19.45 40.24 -18.90
CA SER A 674 -20.80 40.37 -18.34
C SER A 674 -21.27 41.81 -18.47
N SER A 675 -22.55 41.95 -18.81
CA SER A 675 -23.28 43.22 -18.81
C SER A 675 -23.30 43.92 -17.43
N TRP A 676 -22.97 43.18 -16.37
CA TRP A 676 -22.92 43.61 -14.96
C TRP A 676 -21.49 43.62 -14.37
N GLY A 677 -20.46 43.48 -15.20
CA GLY A 677 -19.06 43.67 -14.83
C GLY A 677 -18.38 42.50 -14.10
N LEU A 678 -19.12 41.51 -13.61
CA LEU A 678 -18.62 40.25 -13.03
C LEU A 678 -19.09 39.07 -13.88
N GLY A 679 -18.17 38.23 -14.35
CA GLY A 679 -18.52 37.04 -15.13
C GLY A 679 -19.51 36.15 -14.36
N ASP A 680 -20.56 35.71 -15.03
CA ASP A 680 -21.70 35.00 -14.44
C ASP A 680 -22.28 33.97 -15.42
N LEU A 681 -23.29 33.22 -14.98
CA LEU A 681 -24.00 32.20 -15.76
C LEU A 681 -25.10 32.79 -16.67
N GLY A 682 -24.98 34.08 -17.01
CA GLY A 682 -25.90 34.84 -17.84
C GLY A 682 -25.69 34.65 -19.33
N LYS A 683 -26.21 35.60 -20.12
CA LYS A 683 -26.28 35.53 -21.59
C LYS A 683 -24.93 35.20 -22.22
N GLU A 684 -23.86 35.82 -21.74
CA GLU A 684 -22.50 35.69 -22.27
C GLU A 684 -21.94 34.27 -22.09
N ALA A 685 -22.36 33.52 -21.07
CA ALA A 685 -21.99 32.11 -20.91
C ALA A 685 -22.62 31.23 -22.01
N TYR A 686 -23.88 31.50 -22.36
CA TYR A 686 -24.56 30.79 -23.47
C TYR A 686 -23.95 31.18 -24.83
N GLU A 687 -23.62 32.47 -25.02
CA GLU A 687 -22.91 32.93 -26.22
C GLU A 687 -21.51 32.30 -26.33
N PHE A 688 -20.83 32.04 -25.20
CA PHE A 688 -19.55 31.34 -25.21
C PHE A 688 -19.72 29.87 -25.61
N VAL A 689 -20.77 29.19 -25.12
CA VAL A 689 -21.11 27.83 -25.59
C VAL A 689 -21.38 27.81 -27.09
N ASP A 690 -22.12 28.79 -27.62
CA ASP A 690 -22.34 28.93 -29.06
C ASP A 690 -21.04 29.17 -29.83
N PHE A 691 -20.15 30.03 -29.31
CA PHE A 691 -18.82 30.23 -29.88
C PHE A 691 -18.00 28.92 -29.93
N LEU A 692 -18.02 28.12 -28.87
CA LEU A 692 -17.32 26.83 -28.84
C LEU A 692 -17.87 25.88 -29.90
N ALA A 693 -19.19 25.69 -29.94
CA ALA A 693 -19.84 24.83 -30.91
C ALA A 693 -19.54 25.27 -32.36
N ASP A 694 -19.69 26.57 -32.65
CA ASP A 694 -19.46 27.13 -33.99
C ASP A 694 -17.98 27.09 -34.40
N SER A 695 -17.04 27.14 -33.44
CA SER A 695 -15.60 26.99 -33.67
C SER A 695 -15.12 25.53 -33.68
N GLY A 696 -16.03 24.55 -33.58
CA GLY A 696 -15.70 23.13 -33.55
C GLY A 696 -15.01 22.66 -32.27
N GLN A 697 -15.12 23.42 -31.18
CA GLN A 697 -14.61 23.06 -29.87
C GLN A 697 -15.71 22.33 -29.10
N SER A 698 -15.49 21.06 -28.78
CA SER A 698 -16.46 20.21 -28.09
C SER A 698 -16.25 20.14 -26.58
N LEU A 699 -15.22 20.81 -26.05
CA LEU A 699 -14.87 20.77 -24.62
C LEU A 699 -14.74 22.19 -24.04
N TRP A 700 -15.33 22.39 -22.86
CA TRP A 700 -15.16 23.60 -22.05
C TRP A 700 -14.59 23.24 -20.68
N GLN A 701 -13.37 23.67 -20.39
CA GLN A 701 -12.79 23.49 -19.06
C GLN A 701 -12.98 24.74 -18.20
N VAL A 702 -13.45 24.51 -16.97
CA VAL A 702 -13.57 25.53 -15.91
C VAL A 702 -12.71 25.13 -14.71
N LEU A 703 -12.24 26.13 -13.97
CA LEU A 703 -11.66 25.97 -12.63
C LEU A 703 -12.77 25.65 -11.59
N PRO A 704 -12.44 25.34 -10.32
CA PRO A 704 -13.44 25.00 -9.32
C PRO A 704 -14.54 26.07 -9.22
N LEU A 705 -15.81 25.64 -9.21
CA LEU A 705 -16.97 26.52 -9.19
C LEU A 705 -17.44 26.89 -7.76
N ASN A 706 -16.68 26.45 -6.77
CA ASN A 706 -17.00 26.64 -5.37
C ASN A 706 -16.74 28.09 -4.92
N PRO A 707 -17.33 28.54 -3.79
CA PRO A 707 -17.03 29.85 -3.21
C PRO A 707 -15.53 30.05 -3.08
N ALA A 708 -14.99 31.08 -3.71
CA ALA A 708 -13.56 31.34 -3.69
C ALA A 708 -13.13 31.88 -2.31
N GLY A 709 -11.94 31.47 -1.86
CA GLY A 709 -11.39 31.90 -0.58
C GLY A 709 -10.62 33.21 -0.66
N VAL A 710 -9.65 33.35 0.24
CA VAL A 710 -8.77 34.53 0.32
C VAL A 710 -8.12 34.79 -1.03
N GLY A 711 -8.15 36.06 -1.46
CA GLY A 711 -7.57 36.48 -2.74
C GLY A 711 -8.34 36.00 -3.98
N ASP A 712 -9.61 35.60 -3.84
CA ASP A 712 -10.45 35.04 -4.91
C ASP A 712 -9.91 33.71 -5.47
N CYS A 713 -9.17 32.95 -4.66
CA CYS A 713 -8.62 31.66 -5.06
C CYS A 713 -9.71 30.57 -5.10
N PRO A 714 -9.99 29.96 -6.27
CA PRO A 714 -10.98 28.88 -6.38
C PRO A 714 -10.49 27.55 -5.76
N TYR A 715 -9.18 27.43 -5.49
CA TYR A 715 -8.57 26.24 -4.86
C TYR A 715 -8.58 26.29 -3.32
N GLN A 716 -9.03 27.40 -2.71
CA GLN A 716 -9.15 27.55 -1.27
C GLN A 716 -10.61 27.81 -0.88
N SER A 717 -11.50 26.88 -1.22
CA SER A 717 -12.93 27.09 -1.01
C SER A 717 -13.38 26.89 0.43
N GLU A 718 -14.35 27.71 0.86
CA GLU A 718 -15.08 27.58 2.12
C GLU A 718 -16.01 26.36 2.15
N SER A 719 -16.37 25.81 0.99
CA SER A 719 -17.00 24.50 0.89
C SER A 719 -16.82 23.88 -0.49
N VAL A 720 -16.37 22.63 -0.54
CA VAL A 720 -16.24 21.87 -1.79
C VAL A 720 -17.58 21.40 -2.37
N PHE A 721 -18.68 21.59 -1.65
CA PHE A 721 -20.03 21.24 -2.11
C PHE A 721 -20.84 22.44 -2.58
N ALA A 722 -20.59 23.63 -2.04
CA ALA A 722 -21.32 24.83 -2.40
C ALA A 722 -20.92 25.37 -3.78
N GLY A 723 -21.83 26.09 -4.42
CA GLY A 723 -21.57 26.89 -5.62
C GLY A 723 -21.32 28.36 -5.29
N ASN A 724 -20.48 29.02 -6.09
CA ASN A 724 -20.10 30.41 -5.88
C ASN A 724 -21.23 31.39 -6.24
N PRO A 725 -21.79 32.15 -5.28
CA PRO A 725 -22.89 33.09 -5.54
C PRO A 725 -22.52 34.24 -6.48
N VAL A 726 -21.22 34.54 -6.64
CA VAL A 726 -20.73 35.55 -7.59
C VAL A 726 -21.08 35.18 -9.03
N PHE A 727 -21.30 33.90 -9.33
CA PHE A 727 -21.66 33.46 -10.69
C PHE A 727 -23.15 33.51 -10.99
N ILE A 728 -24.01 33.84 -10.03
CA ILE A 728 -25.47 33.93 -10.27
C ILE A 728 -25.81 35.04 -11.26
N SER A 729 -26.65 34.74 -12.25
CA SER A 729 -27.02 35.68 -13.31
C SER A 729 -28.10 36.66 -12.87
N LEU A 730 -27.77 37.96 -12.88
CA LEU A 730 -28.79 38.99 -12.66
C LEU A 730 -29.83 39.03 -13.79
N ASP A 731 -29.44 38.68 -15.02
CA ASP A 731 -30.36 38.61 -16.17
C ASP A 731 -31.42 37.51 -15.98
N HIS A 732 -31.04 36.38 -15.38
CA HIS A 732 -32.02 35.35 -15.01
C HIS A 732 -33.02 35.91 -13.98
N LEU A 733 -32.55 36.52 -12.89
CA LEU A 733 -33.41 37.10 -11.87
C LEU A 733 -34.33 38.21 -12.41
N ILE A 734 -33.86 39.02 -13.37
CA ILE A 734 -34.68 40.01 -14.07
C ILE A 734 -35.76 39.34 -14.93
N ARG A 735 -35.41 38.28 -15.68
CA ARG A 735 -36.38 37.53 -16.51
C ARG A 735 -37.47 36.85 -15.67
N GLU A 736 -37.11 36.38 -14.49
CA GLU A 736 -38.03 35.80 -13.51
C GLU A 736 -38.86 36.86 -12.76
N GLY A 737 -38.58 38.16 -12.96
CA GLY A 737 -39.31 39.24 -12.31
C GLY A 737 -38.96 39.43 -10.84
N LEU A 738 -37.83 38.90 -10.38
CA LEU A 738 -37.29 39.11 -9.03
C LEU A 738 -36.49 40.41 -8.93
N LEU A 739 -35.98 40.91 -10.06
CA LEU A 739 -35.30 42.22 -10.15
C LEU A 739 -35.88 43.06 -11.29
N SER A 740 -35.88 44.37 -11.12
CA SER A 740 -36.21 45.33 -12.18
C SER A 740 -34.96 45.68 -12.98
N LEU A 741 -35.04 45.61 -14.31
CA LEU A 741 -33.93 45.99 -15.19
C LEU A 741 -33.51 47.46 -14.98
N GLU A 742 -34.49 48.36 -14.87
CA GLU A 742 -34.26 49.80 -14.74
C GLU A 742 -33.56 50.14 -13.42
N GLU A 743 -34.07 49.62 -12.30
CA GLU A 743 -33.51 49.83 -10.96
C GLU A 743 -32.11 49.23 -10.83
N THR A 744 -31.94 48.00 -11.33
CA THR A 744 -30.64 47.30 -11.32
C THR A 744 -29.61 48.07 -12.14
N ARG A 745 -30.00 48.57 -13.32
CA ARG A 745 -29.11 49.37 -14.17
C ARG A 745 -28.71 50.70 -13.53
N GLN A 746 -29.65 51.37 -12.88
CA GLN A 746 -29.37 52.61 -12.17
C GLN A 746 -28.33 52.41 -11.06
N LYS A 747 -28.51 51.38 -10.21
CA LYS A 747 -27.56 51.04 -9.14
C LYS A 747 -26.17 50.69 -9.70
N TYR A 748 -26.12 49.94 -10.79
CA TYR A 748 -24.87 49.57 -11.47
C TYR A 748 -24.11 50.78 -12.04
N GLU A 749 -24.78 51.64 -12.81
CA GLU A 749 -24.15 52.83 -13.40
C GLU A 749 -23.68 53.82 -12.32
N GLN A 750 -24.36 53.87 -11.17
CA GLN A 750 -23.92 54.66 -10.02
C GLN A 750 -22.55 54.20 -9.50
N ILE A 751 -22.33 52.89 -9.31
CA ILE A 751 -21.03 52.34 -8.91
C ILE A 751 -19.97 52.61 -9.99
N LYS A 752 -20.32 52.39 -11.26
CA LYS A 752 -19.40 52.60 -12.39
C LYS A 752 -18.93 54.06 -12.51
N SER A 753 -19.78 55.02 -12.12
CA SER A 753 -19.47 56.45 -12.17
C SER A 753 -18.44 56.91 -11.11
N LEU A 754 -18.10 56.07 -10.12
CA LEU A 754 -17.19 56.41 -9.02
C LEU A 754 -15.69 56.39 -9.39
N ASP A 755 -15.33 56.06 -10.65
CA ASP A 755 -13.95 56.02 -11.18
C ASP A 755 -12.95 55.27 -10.27
N LEU A 756 -13.40 54.16 -9.69
CA LEU A 756 -12.60 53.33 -8.78
C LEU A 756 -11.50 52.57 -9.54
N ARG A 757 -10.35 52.35 -8.89
CA ARG A 757 -9.33 51.41 -9.40
C ARG A 757 -9.96 50.01 -9.55
N ARG A 758 -9.50 49.24 -10.54
CA ARG A 758 -10.06 47.93 -10.92
C ARG A 758 -10.29 46.96 -9.75
N SER A 759 -9.37 46.90 -8.77
CA SER A 759 -9.51 46.05 -7.58
C SER A 759 -10.68 46.48 -6.68
N PHE A 760 -10.81 47.78 -6.40
CA PHE A 760 -11.92 48.33 -5.61
C PHE A 760 -13.24 48.30 -6.38
N LEU A 761 -13.22 48.49 -7.70
CA LEU A 761 -14.40 48.36 -8.54
C LEU A 761 -14.95 46.93 -8.49
N SER A 762 -14.09 45.91 -8.57
CA SER A 762 -14.49 44.51 -8.45
C SER A 762 -15.16 44.22 -7.10
N LEU A 763 -14.61 44.73 -6.00
CA LEU A 763 -15.18 44.59 -4.67
C LEU A 763 -16.55 45.27 -4.56
N ALA A 764 -16.66 46.54 -5.00
CA ALA A 764 -17.92 47.29 -5.00
C ALA A 764 -19.01 46.61 -5.85
N LEU A 765 -18.64 45.99 -6.97
CA LEU A 765 -19.57 45.22 -7.79
C LEU A 765 -20.03 43.92 -7.09
N LYS A 766 -19.16 43.25 -6.32
CA LYS A 766 -19.56 42.08 -5.52
C LYS A 766 -20.52 42.46 -4.41
N GLU A 767 -20.28 43.59 -3.73
CA GLU A 767 -21.18 44.13 -2.71
C GLU A 767 -22.54 44.49 -3.32
N LEU A 768 -22.56 45.25 -4.42
CA LEU A 768 -23.79 45.56 -5.15
C LEU A 768 -24.55 44.29 -5.55
N LYS A 769 -23.83 43.27 -6.06
CA LYS A 769 -24.45 42.00 -6.45
C LYS A 769 -25.07 41.29 -5.25
N ARG A 770 -24.41 41.30 -4.08
CA ARG A 770 -24.97 40.74 -2.85
C ARG A 770 -26.27 41.44 -2.45
N ASP A 771 -26.30 42.77 -2.49
CA ASP A 771 -27.49 43.56 -2.14
C ASP A 771 -28.66 43.26 -3.09
N LEU A 772 -28.39 43.17 -4.39
CA LEU A 772 -29.39 42.80 -5.40
C LEU A 772 -29.89 41.37 -5.21
N LEU A 773 -29.02 40.42 -4.86
CA LEU A 773 -29.42 39.04 -4.56
C LEU A 773 -30.33 38.98 -3.33
N HIS A 774 -30.09 39.81 -2.31
CA HIS A 774 -30.95 39.90 -1.14
C HIS A 774 -32.33 40.49 -1.49
N GLU A 775 -32.38 41.51 -2.35
CA GLU A 775 -33.63 42.06 -2.89
C GLU A 775 -34.42 40.99 -3.68
N ALA A 776 -33.71 40.20 -4.49
CA ALA A 776 -34.29 39.09 -5.24
C ALA A 776 -34.84 38.00 -4.31
N TYR A 777 -34.13 37.68 -3.23
CA TYR A 777 -34.56 36.71 -2.21
C TYR A 777 -35.87 37.13 -1.53
N GLN A 778 -35.99 38.38 -1.10
CA GLN A 778 -37.22 38.88 -0.47
C GLN A 778 -38.43 38.76 -1.40
N ARG A 779 -38.25 39.10 -2.68
CA ARG A 779 -39.30 38.94 -3.71
C ARG A 779 -39.58 37.48 -4.02
N PHE A 780 -38.56 36.63 -4.04
CA PHE A 780 -38.69 35.19 -4.26
C PHE A 780 -39.55 34.55 -3.17
N MET A 781 -39.28 34.85 -1.90
CA MET A 781 -40.08 34.36 -0.78
C MET A 781 -41.54 34.85 -0.85
N THR A 782 -41.75 36.13 -1.17
CA THR A 782 -43.10 36.69 -1.35
C THR A 782 -43.87 35.98 -2.46
N GLN A 783 -43.22 35.71 -3.59
CA GLN A 783 -43.83 35.02 -4.73
C GLN A 783 -44.12 33.54 -4.42
N LEU A 784 -43.21 32.84 -3.73
CA LEU A 784 -43.41 31.46 -3.28
C LEU A 784 -44.60 31.32 -2.32
N GLU A 785 -44.79 32.25 -1.39
CA GLU A 785 -45.93 32.26 -0.46
C GLU A 785 -47.26 32.54 -1.17
N SER A 786 -47.25 33.37 -2.22
CA SER A 786 -48.44 33.79 -2.95
C SER A 786 -49.02 32.75 -3.94
N THR A 787 -48.35 31.60 -4.12
CA THR A 787 -48.72 30.60 -5.14
C THR A 787 -49.21 29.27 -4.50
N PRO A 788 -50.46 29.18 -4.03
CA PRO A 788 -51.00 27.92 -3.51
C PRO A 788 -51.55 27.04 -4.65
N ASN A 789 -51.03 25.81 -4.76
CA ASN A 789 -51.67 24.63 -5.39
C ASN A 789 -52.73 24.91 -6.48
N ARG A 790 -52.33 25.41 -7.66
CA ARG A 790 -53.21 25.44 -8.84
C ARG A 790 -52.70 24.53 -9.95
N SER A 791 -53.31 23.35 -9.99
CA SER A 791 -53.36 22.44 -11.12
C SER A 791 -54.25 22.98 -12.26
N SER A 792 -53.89 24.10 -12.89
CA SER A 792 -54.41 24.47 -14.22
C SER A 792 -53.69 25.69 -14.80
N VAL A 793 -52.70 25.42 -15.66
CA VAL A 793 -52.28 26.18 -16.86
C VAL A 793 -52.06 27.69 -16.71
N SER A 794 -50.83 28.08 -16.34
CA SER A 794 -49.85 28.73 -17.23
C SER A 794 -48.47 28.78 -16.54
N ALA A 795 -47.76 27.66 -16.48
CA ALA A 795 -46.43 27.62 -15.88
C ALA A 795 -45.43 28.36 -16.79
N LYS A 796 -45.21 29.65 -16.53
CA LYS A 796 -44.23 30.46 -17.27
C LYS A 796 -42.78 30.20 -16.83
N SER A 797 -42.56 29.67 -15.63
CA SER A 797 -41.23 29.37 -15.10
C SER A 797 -41.22 28.13 -14.20
N THR A 798 -40.24 27.25 -14.39
CA THR A 798 -39.97 26.09 -13.52
C THR A 798 -39.15 26.46 -12.27
N TYR A 799 -38.55 27.65 -12.23
CA TYR A 799 -37.69 28.13 -11.15
C TYR A 799 -38.49 28.65 -9.94
N LEU A 800 -39.58 29.40 -10.19
CA LEU A 800 -40.47 29.92 -9.13
C LEU A 800 -41.47 28.87 -8.64
N SER A 801 -40.99 27.68 -8.30
CA SER A 801 -41.79 26.55 -7.85
C SER A 801 -41.38 26.14 -6.44
N ASN A 802 -42.34 26.14 -5.51
CA ASN A 802 -42.14 25.59 -4.17
C ASN A 802 -41.65 24.14 -4.24
N GLU A 803 -42.22 23.34 -5.13
CA GLU A 803 -41.86 21.92 -5.28
C GLU A 803 -40.39 21.75 -5.68
N GLU A 804 -39.89 22.54 -6.62
CA GLU A 804 -38.49 22.44 -7.08
C GLU A 804 -37.51 22.95 -6.03
N PHE A 805 -37.85 24.03 -5.32
CA PHE A 805 -37.02 24.50 -4.21
C PHE A 805 -36.95 23.48 -3.06
N PHE A 806 -38.09 22.87 -2.68
CA PHE A 806 -38.10 21.80 -1.68
C PHE A 806 -37.36 20.54 -2.15
N LYS A 807 -37.47 20.16 -3.44
CA LYS A 807 -36.70 19.04 -4.01
C LYS A 807 -35.20 19.31 -3.93
N PHE A 808 -34.74 20.51 -4.28
CA PHE A 808 -33.33 20.89 -4.16
C PHE A 808 -32.84 20.77 -2.72
N LYS A 809 -33.59 21.32 -1.76
CA LYS A 809 -33.26 21.23 -0.32
C LYS A 809 -33.23 19.79 0.16
N ALA A 810 -34.22 18.98 -0.20
CA ALA A 810 -34.29 17.58 0.20
C ALA A 810 -33.14 16.75 -0.39
N LYS A 811 -32.80 16.96 -1.67
CA LYS A 811 -31.69 16.28 -2.34
C LYS A 811 -30.33 16.64 -1.71
N ASN A 812 -30.13 17.90 -1.35
CA ASN A 812 -28.83 18.41 -0.89
C ASN A 812 -28.70 18.56 0.62
N LYS A 813 -29.70 18.09 1.39
CA LYS A 813 -29.81 18.27 2.85
C LYS A 813 -28.51 17.98 3.61
N VAL A 814 -27.82 16.90 3.23
CA VAL A 814 -26.64 16.38 3.93
C VAL A 814 -25.50 17.39 4.02
N TRP A 815 -25.25 18.18 2.98
CA TRP A 815 -24.19 19.20 3.00
C TRP A 815 -24.75 20.62 3.14
N LEU A 816 -25.95 20.87 2.60
CA LEU A 816 -26.55 22.20 2.57
C LEU A 816 -26.88 22.74 3.97
N ASP A 817 -27.45 21.90 4.85
CA ASP A 817 -27.87 22.30 6.21
C ASP A 817 -26.68 22.74 7.07
N ASP A 818 -25.50 22.15 6.83
CA ASP A 818 -24.25 22.49 7.51
C ASP A 818 -23.57 23.71 6.87
N TYR A 819 -23.48 23.76 5.53
CA TYR A 819 -22.89 24.90 4.81
C TYR A 819 -23.63 26.20 5.08
N VAL A 820 -24.96 26.18 5.03
CA VAL A 820 -25.81 27.34 5.29
C VAL A 820 -25.59 27.86 6.71
N LEU A 821 -25.50 26.96 7.70
CA LEU A 821 -25.20 27.36 9.07
C LEU A 821 -23.78 27.90 9.21
N PHE A 822 -22.78 27.22 8.64
CA PHE A 822 -21.39 27.65 8.65
C PHE A 822 -21.22 29.05 8.09
N ARG A 823 -21.78 29.33 6.91
CA ARG A 823 -21.69 30.65 6.28
C ARG A 823 -22.40 31.74 7.07
N ALA A 824 -23.57 31.44 7.62
CA ALA A 824 -24.30 32.39 8.46
C ALA A 824 -23.52 32.71 9.76
N LEU A 825 -22.94 31.71 10.41
CA LEU A 825 -22.07 31.90 11.57
C LEU A 825 -20.82 32.69 11.21
N LYS A 826 -20.18 32.37 10.08
CA LYS A 826 -19.00 33.07 9.60
C LYS A 826 -19.27 34.56 9.41
N ALA A 827 -20.39 34.92 8.78
CA ALA A 827 -20.81 36.30 8.66
C ALA A 827 -21.10 36.95 10.03
N HIS A 828 -21.76 36.23 10.95
CA HIS A 828 -22.07 36.70 12.30
C HIS A 828 -20.80 37.03 13.11
N PHE A 829 -19.75 36.20 13.00
CA PHE A 829 -18.47 36.39 13.70
C PHE A 829 -17.47 37.25 12.92
N GLY A 830 -17.89 37.96 11.87
CA GLY A 830 -17.05 38.92 11.15
C GLY A 830 -16.03 38.28 10.20
N ASP A 831 -16.39 37.17 9.57
CA ASP A 831 -15.61 36.40 8.60
C ASP A 831 -14.27 35.85 9.13
N VAL A 832 -14.08 35.79 10.46
CA VAL A 832 -12.94 35.09 11.07
C VAL A 832 -13.05 33.58 10.85
N PRO A 833 -11.91 32.84 10.88
CA PRO A 833 -11.92 31.40 10.72
C PRO A 833 -12.71 30.66 11.80
N TRP A 834 -13.28 29.51 11.45
CA TRP A 834 -14.16 28.78 12.39
C TRP A 834 -13.49 28.32 13.68
N TYR A 835 -12.18 28.03 13.64
CA TYR A 835 -11.40 27.64 14.81
C TYR A 835 -11.06 28.83 15.74
N ASP A 836 -11.44 30.05 15.36
CA ASP A 836 -11.37 31.26 16.20
C ASP A 836 -12.77 31.73 16.67
N TRP A 837 -13.83 30.95 16.40
CA TRP A 837 -15.18 31.20 16.95
C TRP A 837 -15.24 30.84 18.44
N GLU A 838 -16.39 31.15 19.07
CA GLU A 838 -16.69 30.69 20.42
C GLU A 838 -16.49 29.15 20.52
N PRO A 839 -15.81 28.64 21.56
CA PRO A 839 -15.42 27.23 21.65
C PRO A 839 -16.58 26.24 21.46
N GLU A 840 -17.76 26.56 21.96
CA GLU A 840 -18.98 25.76 21.86
C GLU A 840 -19.51 25.68 20.42
N ILE A 841 -19.26 26.71 19.60
CA ILE A 841 -19.61 26.73 18.17
C ILE A 841 -18.53 26.02 17.35
N ALA A 842 -17.25 26.29 17.64
CA ALA A 842 -16.13 25.62 16.98
C ALA A 842 -16.13 24.10 17.21
N SER A 843 -16.58 23.65 18.39
CA SER A 843 -16.77 22.23 18.74
C SER A 843 -18.13 21.65 18.37
N ARG A 844 -19.04 22.47 17.82
CA ARG A 844 -20.38 22.07 17.33
C ARG A 844 -21.31 21.52 18.42
N GLU A 845 -21.33 22.16 19.59
CA GLU A 845 -22.28 21.81 20.64
C GLU A 845 -23.73 21.98 20.18
N THR A 846 -24.52 20.90 20.30
CA THR A 846 -25.84 20.81 19.66
C THR A 846 -26.82 21.88 20.14
N GLU A 847 -26.81 22.20 21.44
CA GLU A 847 -27.70 23.21 22.03
C GLU A 847 -27.37 24.61 21.51
N LYS A 848 -26.09 24.97 21.48
CA LYS A 848 -25.62 26.27 20.99
C LYS A 848 -25.89 26.45 19.50
N LEU A 849 -25.63 25.42 18.69
CA LEU A 849 -25.97 25.47 17.26
C LEU A 849 -27.48 25.64 17.05
N ALA A 850 -28.34 25.06 17.90
CA ALA A 850 -29.78 25.24 17.80
C ALA A 850 -30.21 26.69 18.10
N GLU A 851 -29.61 27.35 19.09
CA GLU A 851 -29.82 28.78 19.38
C GLU A 851 -29.48 29.63 18.15
N TYR A 852 -28.31 29.40 17.55
CA TYR A 852 -27.88 30.13 16.35
C TYR A 852 -28.72 29.83 15.11
N ARG A 853 -29.22 28.60 14.94
CA ARG A 853 -30.16 28.27 13.85
C ARG A 853 -31.45 29.08 13.94
N VAL A 854 -31.90 29.42 15.15
CA VAL A 854 -33.07 30.30 15.34
C VAL A 854 -32.68 31.76 15.10
N LEU A 855 -31.55 32.20 15.66
CA LEU A 855 -31.06 33.57 15.53
C LEU A 855 -30.78 33.97 14.07
N LEU A 856 -30.17 33.07 13.30
CA LEU A 856 -29.67 33.31 11.95
C LEU A 856 -30.62 32.80 10.85
N ARG A 857 -31.88 32.51 11.20
CA ARG A 857 -32.83 31.85 10.28
C ARG A 857 -33.04 32.57 8.95
N GLU A 858 -33.09 33.89 8.97
CA GLU A 858 -33.29 34.70 7.76
C GLU A 858 -32.06 34.64 6.84
N GLU A 859 -30.87 34.81 7.40
CA GLU A 859 -29.59 34.70 6.69
C GLU A 859 -29.40 33.29 6.12
N MET A 860 -29.76 32.26 6.90
CA MET A 860 -29.73 30.88 6.45
C MET A 860 -30.64 30.67 5.22
N GLY A 861 -31.86 31.21 5.25
CA GLY A 861 -32.78 31.14 4.11
C GLY A 861 -32.26 31.87 2.87
N PHE A 862 -31.58 33.00 3.05
CA PHE A 862 -30.90 33.70 1.95
C PHE A 862 -29.81 32.83 1.31
N ILE A 863 -28.96 32.19 2.10
CA ILE A 863 -27.89 31.32 1.59
C ILE A 863 -28.47 30.09 0.87
N GLU A 864 -29.56 29.49 1.38
CA GLU A 864 -30.29 28.41 0.69
C GLU A 864 -30.79 28.85 -0.69
N PHE A 865 -31.35 30.06 -0.79
CA PHE A 865 -31.78 30.65 -2.06
C PHE A 865 -30.60 30.84 -3.02
N LEU A 866 -29.46 31.34 -2.54
CA LEU A 866 -28.26 31.50 -3.37
C LEU A 866 -27.80 30.16 -3.97
N GLN A 867 -27.73 29.11 -3.15
CA GLN A 867 -27.34 27.79 -3.62
C GLN A 867 -28.36 27.22 -4.61
N TYR A 868 -29.66 27.30 -4.30
CA TYR A 868 -30.71 26.87 -5.23
C TYR A 868 -30.59 27.57 -6.60
N THR A 869 -30.42 28.89 -6.59
CA THR A 869 -30.28 29.70 -7.80
C THR A 869 -29.06 29.29 -8.61
N PHE A 870 -27.90 29.16 -7.95
CA PHE A 870 -26.66 28.75 -8.60
C PHE A 870 -26.79 27.39 -9.30
N PHE A 871 -27.25 26.37 -8.57
CA PHE A 871 -27.36 25.01 -9.11
C PHE A 871 -28.40 24.93 -10.24
N TYR A 872 -29.50 25.69 -10.12
CA TYR A 872 -30.49 25.80 -11.20
C TYR A 872 -29.88 26.41 -12.47
N GLU A 873 -29.18 27.53 -12.35
CA GLU A 873 -28.55 28.19 -13.51
C GLU A 873 -27.45 27.34 -14.14
N TRP A 874 -26.63 26.68 -13.32
CA TRP A 874 -25.58 25.79 -13.79
C TRP A 874 -26.16 24.59 -14.54
N ASP A 875 -27.21 23.95 -14.01
CA ASP A 875 -27.88 22.83 -14.68
C ASP A 875 -28.46 23.24 -16.05
N LYS A 876 -29.06 24.43 -16.15
CA LYS A 876 -29.54 24.97 -17.42
C LYS A 876 -28.41 25.19 -18.42
N LEU A 877 -27.30 25.78 -17.99
CA LEU A 877 -26.14 26.02 -18.85
C LEU A 877 -25.49 24.71 -19.30
N LYS A 878 -25.27 23.76 -18.39
CA LYS A 878 -24.73 22.43 -18.70
C LYS A 878 -25.62 21.69 -19.69
N THR A 879 -26.94 21.72 -19.47
CA THR A 879 -27.92 21.12 -20.38
C THR A 879 -27.86 21.76 -21.77
N TYR A 880 -27.72 23.09 -21.84
CA TYR A 880 -27.55 23.81 -23.09
C TYR A 880 -26.24 23.45 -23.82
N ALA A 881 -25.12 23.42 -23.09
CA ALA A 881 -23.82 23.01 -23.61
C ALA A 881 -23.88 21.61 -24.22
N LYS A 882 -24.45 20.65 -23.48
CA LYS A 882 -24.65 19.28 -23.95
C LYS A 882 -25.51 19.21 -25.21
N ALA A 883 -26.60 19.98 -25.27
CA ALA A 883 -27.46 20.06 -26.46
C ALA A 883 -26.73 20.64 -27.69
N LYS A 884 -25.69 21.45 -27.48
CA LYS A 884 -24.81 21.99 -28.51
C LYS A 884 -23.60 21.11 -28.82
N GLY A 885 -23.47 19.96 -28.17
CA GLY A 885 -22.33 19.05 -28.35
C GLY A 885 -21.06 19.51 -27.62
N VAL A 886 -21.19 20.40 -26.64
CA VAL A 886 -20.09 20.87 -25.79
C VAL A 886 -20.19 20.19 -24.42
N GLN A 887 -19.15 19.48 -24.02
CA GLN A 887 -19.04 18.83 -22.72
C GLN A 887 -18.20 19.68 -21.77
N VAL A 888 -18.54 19.67 -20.48
CA VAL A 888 -17.88 20.50 -19.46
C VAL A 888 -16.91 19.67 -18.63
N ILE A 889 -15.69 20.18 -18.50
CA ILE A 889 -14.64 19.61 -17.66
C ILE A 889 -14.51 20.48 -16.41
N GLY A 890 -14.79 19.89 -15.25
CA GLY A 890 -14.56 20.51 -13.95
C GLY A 890 -13.16 20.25 -13.43
N ASP A 891 -12.81 20.95 -12.37
CA ASP A 891 -11.52 20.83 -11.69
C ASP A 891 -11.75 20.62 -10.20
N LEU A 892 -11.11 19.60 -9.63
CA LEU A 892 -11.29 19.17 -8.25
C LEU A 892 -9.95 19.23 -7.52
N PRO A 893 -9.75 20.22 -6.62
CA PRO A 893 -8.54 20.36 -5.82
C PRO A 893 -8.31 19.15 -4.91
N HIS A 894 -7.10 18.61 -4.80
CA HIS A 894 -6.86 17.48 -3.90
C HIS A 894 -7.19 17.84 -2.43
N PHE A 895 -6.64 18.94 -1.93
CA PHE A 895 -6.87 19.41 -0.56
C PHE A 895 -8.03 20.43 -0.46
N VAL A 896 -8.58 20.57 0.74
CA VAL A 896 -9.61 21.58 1.07
C VAL A 896 -9.01 22.74 1.85
N ALA A 897 -9.71 23.86 2.02
CA ALA A 897 -9.24 24.94 2.88
C ALA A 897 -9.40 24.58 4.37
N ALA A 898 -8.47 25.01 5.22
CA ALA A 898 -8.56 24.82 6.67
C ALA A 898 -9.82 25.48 7.24
N ASP A 899 -10.08 26.71 6.79
CA ASP A 899 -11.27 27.47 7.14
C ASP A 899 -12.42 27.14 6.17
N SER A 900 -13.03 25.99 6.35
CA SER A 900 -14.13 25.51 5.53
C SER A 900 -15.19 24.80 6.37
N CYS A 901 -16.41 24.77 5.84
CA CYS A 901 -17.49 23.94 6.38
C CYS A 901 -17.08 22.47 6.43
N ASP A 902 -16.32 22.02 5.43
CA ASP A 902 -15.92 20.62 5.28
C ASP A 902 -15.05 20.16 6.46
N VAL A 903 -14.07 20.97 6.84
CA VAL A 903 -13.19 20.69 7.98
C VAL A 903 -13.92 20.87 9.31
N TRP A 904 -14.72 21.94 9.45
CA TRP A 904 -15.49 22.21 10.68
C TRP A 904 -16.45 21.07 11.04
N VAL A 905 -17.16 20.52 10.04
CA VAL A 905 -18.12 19.42 10.24
C VAL A 905 -17.42 18.09 10.43
N ASN A 906 -16.30 17.86 9.74
CA ASN A 906 -15.65 16.55 9.65
C ASN A 906 -14.24 16.54 10.27
N ARG A 907 -14.07 17.18 11.43
CA ARG A 907 -12.75 17.36 12.09
C ARG A 907 -11.94 16.08 12.22
N SER A 908 -12.58 14.93 12.44
CA SER A 908 -11.91 13.62 12.57
C SER A 908 -11.32 13.05 11.27
N LEU A 909 -11.61 13.65 10.11
CA LEU A 909 -11.07 13.23 8.82
C LEU A 909 -9.79 14.01 8.45
N PHE A 910 -9.32 14.90 9.32
CA PHE A 910 -8.18 15.78 9.09
C PHE A 910 -7.21 15.75 10.28
N VAL A 911 -5.94 16.00 10.02
CA VAL A 911 -4.91 16.06 11.07
C VAL A 911 -4.89 17.47 11.69
N LEU A 912 -5.67 17.64 12.74
CA LEU A 912 -5.88 18.91 13.46
C LEU A 912 -5.35 18.84 14.89
N ASP A 913 -5.06 20.00 15.48
CA ASP A 913 -4.80 20.15 16.91
C ASP A 913 -6.11 20.15 17.74
N GLU A 914 -5.98 20.24 19.06
CA GLU A 914 -7.13 20.26 19.99
C GLU A 914 -8.09 21.43 19.75
N HIS A 915 -7.58 22.55 19.22
CA HIS A 915 -8.34 23.74 18.87
C HIS A 915 -8.96 23.68 17.46
N GLY A 916 -8.64 22.65 16.68
CA GLY A 916 -9.15 22.46 15.32
C GLY A 916 -8.31 23.15 14.24
N ARG A 917 -7.12 23.65 14.55
CA ARG A 917 -6.18 24.21 13.57
C ARG A 917 -5.38 23.09 12.91
N PRO A 918 -4.91 23.25 11.66
CA PRO A 918 -4.05 22.25 11.03
C PRO A 918 -2.80 22.01 11.89
N ALA A 919 -2.58 20.79 12.36
CA ALA A 919 -1.32 20.42 13.02
C ALA A 919 -0.21 20.16 11.98
N LYS A 920 -0.62 19.72 10.79
CA LYS A 920 0.21 19.50 9.61
C LYS A 920 -0.47 20.13 8.40
N THR A 921 0.33 20.63 7.47
CA THR A 921 -0.15 21.27 6.24
C THR A 921 0.43 20.64 4.99
N ALA A 922 -0.30 20.78 3.89
CA ALA A 922 0.12 20.32 2.58
C ALA A 922 1.08 21.30 1.90
N GLY A 923 1.97 20.73 1.09
CA GLY A 923 2.82 21.50 0.20
C GLY A 923 3.44 20.64 -0.88
N VAL A 924 4.51 21.16 -1.47
CA VAL A 924 5.44 20.41 -2.32
C VAL A 924 6.88 20.73 -1.91
N PRO A 925 7.81 19.76 -1.98
CA PRO A 925 9.20 19.99 -1.64
C PRO A 925 9.85 21.01 -2.58
N PRO A 926 11.04 21.53 -2.23
CA PRO A 926 11.90 22.24 -3.17
C PRO A 926 12.06 21.50 -4.48
N ASP A 927 11.80 22.21 -5.57
CA ASP A 927 11.90 21.69 -6.94
C ASP A 927 12.49 22.76 -7.87
N TYR A 928 12.47 22.48 -9.18
CA TYR A 928 12.98 23.42 -10.17
C TYR A 928 12.10 24.68 -10.34
N PHE A 929 10.86 24.68 -9.85
CA PHE A 929 9.96 25.84 -9.83
C PHE A 929 10.19 26.73 -8.61
N SER A 930 10.42 26.13 -7.45
CA SER A 930 10.61 26.82 -6.18
C SER A 930 11.75 26.24 -5.37
N LYS A 931 12.77 27.08 -5.12
CA LYS A 931 13.92 26.72 -4.28
C LYS A 931 13.55 26.34 -2.85
N THR A 932 12.41 26.83 -2.34
CA THR A 932 11.95 26.58 -0.97
C THR A 932 10.73 25.65 -0.94
N GLY A 933 10.36 25.07 -2.09
CA GLY A 933 9.08 24.39 -2.27
C GLY A 933 7.90 25.34 -2.19
N GLN A 934 6.69 24.80 -2.04
CA GLN A 934 5.48 25.60 -1.87
C GLN A 934 4.71 25.10 -0.65
N LEU A 935 4.45 26.00 0.28
CA LEU A 935 3.63 25.73 1.47
C LEU A 935 2.22 26.27 1.18
N TRP A 936 1.26 25.37 1.01
CA TRP A 936 -0.10 25.77 0.61
C TRP A 936 -1.00 26.07 1.81
N GLY A 937 -0.67 25.54 2.98
CA GLY A 937 -1.39 25.79 4.24
C GLY A 937 -2.70 25.01 4.39
N ASN A 938 -3.08 24.20 3.40
CA ASN A 938 -4.24 23.31 3.50
C ASN A 938 -4.00 22.23 4.58
N PRO A 939 -5.02 21.81 5.34
CA PRO A 939 -4.92 20.66 6.22
C PRO A 939 -4.72 19.38 5.40
N ILE A 940 -4.02 18.42 5.99
CA ILE A 940 -3.91 17.07 5.42
C ILE A 940 -5.05 16.18 5.90
N TYR A 941 -5.43 15.21 5.07
CA TYR A 941 -6.40 14.20 5.43
C TYR A 941 -5.80 13.16 6.40
N ASP A 942 -6.63 12.66 7.31
CA ASP A 942 -6.38 11.38 7.97
C ASP A 942 -6.94 10.26 7.08
N TRP A 943 -6.09 9.73 6.19
CA TRP A 943 -6.47 8.66 5.26
C TRP A 943 -6.82 7.35 5.96
N ASP A 944 -6.26 7.10 7.15
CA ASP A 944 -6.62 5.93 7.96
C ASP A 944 -8.07 6.09 8.46
N ALA A 945 -8.46 7.26 8.97
CA ALA A 945 -9.83 7.56 9.37
C ALA A 945 -10.82 7.48 8.19
N LEU A 946 -10.44 8.04 7.03
CA LEU A 946 -11.25 7.95 5.82
C LEU A 946 -11.46 6.50 5.36
N SER A 947 -10.41 5.66 5.41
CA SER A 947 -10.50 4.24 5.01
C SER A 947 -11.51 3.45 5.86
N VAL A 948 -11.62 3.75 7.16
CA VAL A 948 -12.59 3.11 8.08
C VAL A 948 -14.03 3.40 7.63
N THR A 949 -14.28 4.59 7.10
CA THR A 949 -15.59 4.99 6.56
C THR A 949 -15.78 4.63 5.09
N GLN A 950 -14.89 3.82 4.51
CA GLN A 950 -14.89 3.49 3.07
C GLN A 950 -14.91 4.75 2.19
N TYR A 951 -14.16 5.78 2.62
CA TYR A 951 -14.01 7.05 1.90
C TYR A 951 -15.34 7.78 1.62
N ASP A 952 -16.38 7.59 2.44
CA ASP A 952 -17.73 8.15 2.25
C ASP A 952 -17.75 9.67 1.93
N TRP A 953 -16.96 10.47 2.65
CA TRP A 953 -16.89 11.92 2.39
C TRP A 953 -16.35 12.24 0.98
N TRP A 954 -15.31 11.54 0.55
CA TRP A 954 -14.76 11.68 -0.80
C TRP A 954 -15.72 11.13 -1.86
N ASN A 955 -16.41 10.03 -1.58
CA ASN A 955 -17.46 9.49 -2.45
C ASN A 955 -18.52 10.56 -2.72
N LYS A 956 -19.05 11.22 -1.69
CA LYS A 956 -20.02 12.32 -1.84
C LYS A 956 -19.45 13.49 -2.65
N ARG A 957 -18.18 13.86 -2.41
CA ARG A 957 -17.51 14.93 -3.15
C ARG A 957 -17.41 14.61 -4.65
N ILE A 958 -17.02 13.38 -4.99
CA ILE A 958 -16.96 12.90 -6.37
C ILE A 958 -18.35 12.83 -6.99
N GLN A 959 -19.35 12.32 -6.26
CA GLN A 959 -20.73 12.25 -6.73
C GLN A 959 -21.23 13.63 -7.19
N LEU A 960 -21.05 14.66 -6.37
CA LEU A 960 -21.43 16.01 -6.75
C LEU A 960 -20.65 16.51 -7.98
N GLY A 961 -19.35 16.23 -8.05
CA GLY A 961 -18.54 16.55 -9.23
C GLY A 961 -19.10 15.92 -10.51
N LEU A 962 -19.54 14.66 -10.46
CA LEU A 962 -20.14 13.95 -11.60
C LEU A 962 -21.53 14.50 -11.96
N GLU A 963 -22.25 15.08 -11.00
CA GLU A 963 -23.49 15.81 -11.28
C GLU A 963 -23.20 17.16 -11.97
N LEU A 964 -22.15 17.86 -11.55
CA LEU A 964 -21.79 19.19 -12.05
C LEU A 964 -21.10 19.16 -13.42
N PHE A 965 -20.30 18.14 -13.71
CA PHE A 965 -19.42 18.09 -14.87
C PHE A 965 -19.64 16.82 -15.70
N ASP A 966 -19.14 16.81 -16.94
CA ASP A 966 -19.10 15.59 -17.75
C ASP A 966 -17.78 14.82 -17.50
N TYR A 967 -16.71 15.56 -17.18
CA TYR A 967 -15.40 15.05 -16.79
C TYR A 967 -14.83 15.85 -15.63
N ILE A 968 -13.94 15.23 -14.84
CA ILE A 968 -13.31 15.89 -13.69
C ILE A 968 -11.80 15.79 -13.83
N ARG A 969 -11.11 16.94 -13.82
CA ARG A 969 -9.67 17.00 -13.58
C ARG A 969 -9.41 16.83 -12.08
N LEU A 970 -8.64 15.80 -11.71
CA LEU A 970 -8.11 15.63 -10.37
C LEU A 970 -6.78 16.36 -10.28
N ASP A 971 -6.79 17.51 -9.62
CA ASP A 971 -5.59 18.31 -9.38
C ASP A 971 -4.67 17.61 -8.37
N HIS A 972 -3.35 17.78 -8.52
CA HIS A 972 -2.35 17.15 -7.67
C HIS A 972 -2.55 15.65 -7.48
N PHE A 973 -2.82 14.92 -8.57
CA PHE A 973 -3.16 13.48 -8.52
C PHE A 973 -2.11 12.66 -7.78
N ARG A 974 -0.83 13.05 -7.88
CA ARG A 974 0.25 12.41 -7.15
C ARG A 974 0.04 12.36 -5.63
N GLY A 975 -0.71 13.30 -5.06
CA GLY A 975 -1.11 13.31 -3.64
C GLY A 975 -1.92 12.08 -3.21
N PHE A 976 -2.62 11.43 -4.15
CA PHE A 976 -3.31 10.17 -3.87
C PHE A 976 -2.34 8.97 -3.74
N GLU A 977 -1.15 9.04 -4.34
CA GLU A 977 -0.10 8.04 -4.13
C GLU A 977 0.75 8.40 -2.91
N ALA A 978 1.27 9.63 -2.87
CA ALA A 978 2.00 10.18 -1.73
C ALA A 978 1.93 11.71 -1.75
N TYR A 979 1.81 12.35 -0.59
CA TYR A 979 1.75 13.79 -0.45
C TYR A 979 2.89 14.31 0.45
N TRP A 980 3.25 15.59 0.27
CA TRP A 980 4.29 16.23 1.07
C TRP A 980 3.64 16.90 2.28
N GLU A 981 3.96 16.36 3.45
CA GLU A 981 3.49 16.84 4.75
C GLU A 981 4.52 17.78 5.36
N VAL A 982 4.08 18.95 5.84
CA VAL A 982 4.91 19.95 6.53
C VAL A 982 4.27 20.30 7.87
N ASP A 983 5.08 20.53 8.89
CA ASP A 983 4.60 20.94 10.21
C ASP A 983 4.04 22.36 10.15
N ALA A 984 2.87 22.61 10.76
CA ALA A 984 2.15 23.88 10.61
C ALA A 984 2.92 25.13 11.13
N GLY A 985 3.98 24.94 11.93
CA GLY A 985 4.84 26.01 12.43
C GLY A 985 5.99 26.40 11.50
N GLU A 986 6.21 25.68 10.39
CA GLU A 986 7.27 25.99 9.44
C GLU A 986 6.86 27.14 8.50
N GLU A 987 7.83 27.98 8.12
CA GLU A 987 7.61 29.10 7.18
C GLU A 987 7.77 28.69 5.71
N THR A 988 8.45 27.57 5.44
CA THR A 988 8.72 27.03 4.10
C THR A 988 8.41 25.53 4.04
N ALA A 989 8.35 24.97 2.84
CA ALA A 989 8.08 23.54 2.64
C ALA A 989 9.35 22.67 2.68
N GLU A 990 10.52 23.25 2.97
CA GLU A 990 11.80 22.52 2.95
C GLU A 990 11.87 21.40 3.99
N LYS A 991 11.29 21.63 5.18
CA LYS A 991 11.28 20.68 6.29
C LYS A 991 10.03 19.79 6.29
N GLY A 992 9.65 19.27 5.13
CA GLY A 992 8.57 18.31 5.01
C GLY A 992 9.05 16.87 4.82
N ARG A 993 8.08 15.95 4.66
CA ARG A 993 8.33 14.54 4.34
C ARG A 993 7.24 13.96 3.44
N TRP A 994 7.61 12.96 2.65
CA TRP A 994 6.66 12.18 1.85
C TRP A 994 5.87 11.21 2.73
N VAL A 995 4.54 11.36 2.75
CA VAL A 995 3.60 10.45 3.41
C VAL A 995 2.76 9.75 2.33
N LYS A 996 2.49 8.46 2.49
CA LYS A 996 1.69 7.68 1.54
C LYS A 996 0.23 8.17 1.56
N GLY A 997 -0.35 8.40 0.39
CA GLY A 997 -1.77 8.65 0.20
C GLY A 997 -2.59 7.36 0.22
N PRO A 998 -3.87 7.39 -0.16
CA PRO A 998 -4.74 6.22 -0.07
C PRO A 998 -4.53 5.19 -1.20
N GLY A 999 -3.81 5.55 -2.27
CA GLY A 999 -3.39 4.66 -3.35
C GLY A 999 -4.53 3.96 -4.08
N LYS A 1000 -4.28 2.72 -4.50
CA LYS A 1000 -5.19 1.86 -5.27
C LYS A 1000 -6.57 1.70 -4.63
N ARG A 1001 -6.64 1.40 -3.33
CA ARG A 1001 -7.89 1.10 -2.60
C ARG A 1001 -8.93 2.23 -2.67
N PHE A 1002 -8.48 3.47 -2.65
CA PHE A 1002 -9.39 4.61 -2.80
C PHE A 1002 -10.06 4.64 -4.17
N PHE A 1003 -9.29 4.49 -5.25
CA PHE A 1003 -9.86 4.50 -6.60
C PHE A 1003 -10.69 3.24 -6.90
N GLU A 1004 -10.38 2.10 -6.29
CA GLU A 1004 -11.26 0.91 -6.33
C GLU A 1004 -12.62 1.24 -5.72
N SER A 1005 -12.66 1.90 -4.56
CA SER A 1005 -13.93 2.31 -3.95
C SER A 1005 -14.77 3.24 -4.85
N LEU A 1006 -14.11 4.13 -5.61
CA LEU A 1006 -14.81 5.00 -6.57
C LEU A 1006 -15.34 4.22 -7.77
N VAL A 1007 -14.57 3.27 -8.31
CA VAL A 1007 -14.97 2.41 -9.42
C VAL A 1007 -16.11 1.48 -9.00
N GLU A 1008 -16.08 0.93 -7.80
CA GLU A 1008 -17.17 0.13 -7.24
C GLU A 1008 -18.46 0.97 -7.06
N ALA A 1009 -18.33 2.21 -6.61
CA ALA A 1009 -19.47 3.09 -6.37
C ALA A 1009 -20.11 3.62 -7.68
N TYR A 1010 -19.31 3.95 -8.69
CA TYR A 1010 -19.78 4.70 -9.88
C TYR A 1010 -19.57 3.97 -11.22
N GLY A 1011 -18.85 2.84 -11.23
CA GLY A 1011 -18.44 2.15 -12.44
C GLY A 1011 -17.36 2.94 -13.20
N LYS A 1012 -17.77 3.75 -14.18
CA LYS A 1012 -16.83 4.56 -14.96
C LYS A 1012 -16.55 5.88 -14.27
N CYS A 1013 -15.29 6.11 -13.97
CA CYS A 1013 -14.80 7.36 -13.40
C CYS A 1013 -14.19 8.24 -14.52
N PRO A 1014 -14.89 9.29 -15.01
CA PRO A 1014 -14.43 10.16 -16.09
C PRO A 1014 -13.36 11.17 -15.62
N PHE A 1015 -12.27 10.65 -15.05
CA PHE A 1015 -11.19 11.45 -14.48
C PHE A 1015 -10.07 11.73 -15.47
N ILE A 1016 -9.57 12.96 -15.43
CA ILE A 1016 -8.31 13.38 -16.05
C ILE A 1016 -7.36 13.68 -14.91
N VAL A 1017 -6.16 13.13 -14.93
CA VAL A 1017 -5.24 13.26 -13.79
C VAL A 1017 -4.14 14.28 -14.08
N GLU A 1018 -3.94 15.21 -13.15
CA GLU A 1018 -2.82 16.14 -13.16
C GLU A 1018 -1.55 15.39 -12.71
N ASP A 1019 -0.74 14.97 -13.67
CA ASP A 1019 0.51 14.22 -13.47
C ASP A 1019 1.76 15.03 -13.89
N LEU A 1020 1.82 16.31 -13.54
CA LEU A 1020 2.98 17.17 -13.79
C LEU A 1020 4.03 17.08 -12.66
N GLY A 1021 5.24 17.55 -12.96
CA GLY A 1021 6.37 17.58 -12.02
C GLY A 1021 7.13 16.25 -11.94
N ALA A 1022 7.88 16.07 -10.85
CA ALA A 1022 8.62 14.83 -10.60
C ALA A 1022 7.65 13.71 -10.15
N ILE A 1023 7.17 12.94 -11.13
CA ILE A 1023 6.25 11.81 -10.91
C ILE A 1023 7.05 10.54 -10.63
N THR A 1024 6.69 9.84 -9.55
CA THR A 1024 7.30 8.58 -9.16
C THR A 1024 6.75 7.42 -10.00
N THR A 1025 7.48 6.30 -10.01
CA THR A 1025 7.04 5.05 -10.66
C THR A 1025 5.64 4.64 -10.18
N GLU A 1026 5.39 4.78 -8.88
CA GLU A 1026 4.15 4.39 -8.21
C GLU A 1026 2.94 5.20 -8.67
N VAL A 1027 3.11 6.51 -8.90
CA VAL A 1027 2.03 7.37 -9.43
C VAL A 1027 1.67 6.96 -10.86
N ASN A 1028 2.68 6.66 -11.69
CA ASN A 1028 2.46 6.18 -13.05
C ASN A 1028 1.73 4.83 -13.06
N VAL A 1029 2.13 3.90 -12.19
CA VAL A 1029 1.44 2.62 -12.01
C VAL A 1029 -0.02 2.84 -11.62
N LEU A 1030 -0.28 3.72 -10.64
CA LEU A 1030 -1.63 4.02 -10.18
C LEU A 1030 -2.50 4.56 -11.32
N LYS A 1031 -1.98 5.52 -12.09
CA LYS A 1031 -2.65 6.06 -13.30
C LYS A 1031 -2.99 4.94 -14.30
N GLN A 1032 -2.03 4.07 -14.61
CA GLN A 1032 -2.19 3.00 -15.59
C GLN A 1032 -3.17 1.91 -15.12
N ILE A 1033 -3.18 1.56 -13.82
CA ILE A 1033 -4.09 0.56 -13.23
C ILE A 1033 -5.55 0.92 -13.43
N PHE A 1034 -5.88 2.21 -13.40
CA PHE A 1034 -7.24 2.69 -13.63
C PHE A 1034 -7.45 3.23 -15.04
N GLY A 1035 -6.41 3.28 -15.87
CA GLY A 1035 -6.49 3.79 -17.24
C GLY A 1035 -6.86 5.28 -17.31
N PHE A 1036 -6.46 6.09 -16.32
CA PHE A 1036 -6.77 7.51 -16.32
C PHE A 1036 -5.88 8.28 -17.31
N PRO A 1037 -6.45 9.14 -18.18
CA PRO A 1037 -5.66 10.01 -19.04
C PRO A 1037 -4.92 11.06 -18.22
N GLY A 1038 -3.59 11.14 -18.43
CA GLY A 1038 -2.75 12.19 -17.86
C GLY A 1038 -2.80 13.49 -18.69
N ILE A 1039 -2.03 14.49 -18.26
CA ILE A 1039 -1.89 15.76 -18.95
C ILE A 1039 -0.45 16.03 -19.39
N LYS A 1040 -0.31 16.75 -20.50
CA LYS A 1040 0.97 17.31 -20.97
C LYS A 1040 0.79 18.81 -21.16
N VAL A 1041 1.86 19.57 -20.95
CA VAL A 1041 1.82 21.04 -21.06
C VAL A 1041 2.99 21.49 -21.92
N LEU A 1042 2.74 22.21 -23.02
CA LEU A 1042 3.75 22.58 -24.02
C LEU A 1042 4.94 23.33 -23.41
N GLN A 1043 4.68 24.17 -22.39
CA GLN A 1043 5.71 24.93 -21.68
C GLN A 1043 6.69 24.05 -20.89
N PHE A 1044 6.36 22.76 -20.67
CA PHE A 1044 7.17 21.80 -19.92
C PHE A 1044 7.57 20.58 -20.76
N THR A 1045 6.68 20.11 -21.62
CA THR A 1045 6.87 18.95 -22.50
C THR A 1045 6.85 19.43 -23.93
N SER A 1046 7.98 19.34 -24.61
CA SER A 1046 8.09 19.87 -25.98
C SER A 1046 7.36 18.99 -26.99
N LEU A 1047 6.94 19.56 -28.12
CA LEU A 1047 6.37 18.79 -29.24
C LEU A 1047 7.29 17.67 -29.73
N LYS A 1048 8.62 17.81 -29.60
CA LYS A 1048 9.59 16.79 -30.02
C LYS A 1048 9.56 15.54 -29.12
N GLU A 1049 9.31 15.72 -27.82
CA GLU A 1049 9.14 14.60 -26.90
C GLU A 1049 7.84 13.84 -27.20
N ILE A 1050 6.76 14.58 -27.42
CA ILE A 1050 5.45 14.00 -27.73
C ILE A 1050 5.44 13.14 -29.00
N VAL A 1051 6.13 13.56 -30.06
CA VAL A 1051 6.19 12.78 -31.32
C VAL A 1051 6.93 11.44 -31.14
N ARG A 1052 7.74 11.29 -30.10
CA ARG A 1052 8.44 10.03 -29.78
C ARG A 1052 7.62 9.14 -28.84
N ASP A 1053 6.55 9.66 -28.24
CA ASP A 1053 5.68 8.94 -27.34
C ASP A 1053 4.66 8.10 -28.13
N SER A 1054 4.38 6.89 -27.64
CA SER A 1054 3.36 6.00 -28.22
C SER A 1054 2.00 6.13 -27.54
N GLU A 1055 1.96 6.77 -26.36
CA GLU A 1055 0.73 7.07 -25.65
C GLU A 1055 -0.08 8.12 -26.43
N THR A 1056 -1.38 7.89 -26.61
CA THR A 1056 -2.29 8.84 -27.28
C THR A 1056 -3.45 9.29 -26.39
N ASN A 1057 -3.74 8.55 -25.32
CA ASN A 1057 -4.85 8.83 -24.40
C ASN A 1057 -4.46 9.85 -23.33
N TYR A 1058 -4.13 11.08 -23.73
CA TYR A 1058 -3.78 12.17 -22.82
C TYR A 1058 -4.34 13.51 -23.32
N VAL A 1059 -4.35 14.50 -22.42
CA VAL A 1059 -4.80 15.87 -22.72
C VAL A 1059 -3.59 16.79 -22.86
N TYR A 1060 -3.49 17.53 -23.97
CA TYR A 1060 -2.37 18.44 -24.23
C TYR A 1060 -2.78 19.90 -24.12
N TYR A 1061 -2.13 20.63 -23.23
CA TYR A 1061 -2.30 22.06 -23.02
C TYR A 1061 -1.14 22.85 -23.62
N THR A 1062 -1.38 24.08 -24.06
CA THR A 1062 -0.29 25.06 -24.24
C THR A 1062 0.24 25.53 -22.89
N GLY A 1063 -0.67 25.84 -21.97
CA GLY A 1063 -0.45 26.19 -20.57
C GLY A 1063 -1.71 25.88 -19.77
N THR A 1064 -1.57 25.73 -18.46
CA THR A 1064 -2.70 25.67 -17.52
C THR A 1064 -3.00 27.08 -16.96
N HIS A 1065 -3.87 27.18 -15.96
CA HIS A 1065 -4.14 28.44 -15.27
C HIS A 1065 -2.96 28.94 -14.42
N ASP A 1066 -2.06 28.05 -13.99
CA ASP A 1066 -0.85 28.38 -13.22
C ASP A 1066 0.32 28.84 -14.10
N ASN A 1067 0.26 28.51 -15.38
CA ASN A 1067 1.29 28.87 -16.34
C ASN A 1067 1.20 30.36 -16.74
N ASN A 1068 2.31 30.88 -17.25
CA ASN A 1068 2.26 32.15 -17.99
C ASN A 1068 1.48 31.92 -19.30
N THR A 1069 0.99 32.98 -19.94
CA THR A 1069 0.45 32.84 -21.31
C THR A 1069 1.54 32.35 -22.25
N LEU A 1070 1.16 31.66 -23.33
CA LEU A 1070 2.12 31.14 -24.31
C LEU A 1070 3.02 32.25 -24.85
N LEU A 1071 2.46 33.44 -25.14
CA LEU A 1071 3.24 34.59 -25.60
C LEU A 1071 4.18 35.12 -24.51
N GLY A 1072 3.68 35.32 -23.28
CA GLY A 1072 4.51 35.80 -22.17
C GLY A 1072 5.64 34.84 -21.80
N TRP A 1073 5.38 33.52 -21.87
CA TRP A 1073 6.40 32.49 -21.74
C TRP A 1073 7.39 32.52 -22.89
N TYR A 1074 6.91 32.57 -24.14
CA TYR A 1074 7.76 32.55 -25.33
C TYR A 1074 8.72 33.75 -25.37
N GLU A 1075 8.23 34.96 -25.06
CA GLU A 1075 9.04 36.18 -25.01
C GLU A 1075 10.14 36.09 -23.93
N LYS A 1076 9.82 35.55 -22.75
CA LYS A 1076 10.81 35.36 -21.67
C LYS A 1076 11.86 34.31 -22.01
N SER A 1077 11.44 33.17 -22.58
CA SER A 1077 12.35 32.11 -22.99
C SER A 1077 13.26 32.56 -24.14
N TYR A 1078 12.73 33.29 -25.12
CA TYR A 1078 13.50 33.86 -26.24
C TYR A 1078 14.56 34.88 -25.78
N LEU A 1079 14.25 35.70 -24.78
CA LEU A 1079 15.21 36.63 -24.16
C LEU A 1079 16.32 35.90 -23.39
N ALA A 1080 16.02 34.75 -22.78
CA ALA A 1080 17.00 33.95 -22.04
C ALA A 1080 18.00 33.21 -22.95
N GLU A 1081 17.60 32.84 -24.18
CA GLU A 1081 18.46 32.17 -25.16
C GLU A 1081 19.33 33.12 -26.01
N GLY A 1082 19.38 34.42 -25.68
CA GLY A 1082 20.28 35.38 -26.32
C GLY A 1082 19.90 35.77 -27.76
N GLY A 1083 18.60 35.75 -28.09
CA GLY A 1083 18.10 36.15 -29.40
C GLY A 1083 18.51 37.58 -29.78
N ASN A 1084 19.38 37.73 -30.78
CA ASN A 1084 19.73 39.04 -31.34
C ASN A 1084 18.50 39.72 -31.95
N LEU A 1085 18.36 41.03 -31.69
CA LEU A 1085 17.40 41.92 -32.37
C LEU A 1085 17.62 41.82 -33.89
N VAL A 1086 16.71 41.17 -34.61
CA VAL A 1086 16.78 41.13 -36.08
C VAL A 1086 16.54 42.54 -36.59
N SER A 1087 17.51 43.08 -37.33
CA SER A 1087 17.44 44.36 -38.04
C SER A 1087 16.55 44.26 -39.30
N SER A 1088 15.35 43.70 -39.16
CA SER A 1088 14.29 43.75 -40.17
C SER A 1088 13.17 44.59 -39.60
N GLY A 1089 12.69 45.62 -40.31
CA GLY A 1089 11.69 46.59 -39.84
C GLY A 1089 10.27 46.04 -39.57
N ILE A 1090 10.16 44.80 -39.08
CA ILE A 1090 8.93 44.14 -38.62
C ILE A 1090 8.99 44.10 -37.08
N ASP A 1091 7.89 44.49 -36.44
CA ASP A 1091 7.75 44.49 -34.97
C ASP A 1091 7.93 43.09 -34.38
N GLN A 1092 8.88 42.94 -33.45
CA GLN A 1092 9.20 41.70 -32.74
C GLN A 1092 7.98 41.08 -32.05
N LYS A 1093 7.02 41.90 -31.62
CA LYS A 1093 5.77 41.43 -31.00
C LYS A 1093 4.88 40.70 -32.01
N VAL A 1094 4.87 41.14 -33.27
CA VAL A 1094 4.13 40.48 -34.36
C VAL A 1094 4.76 39.13 -34.69
N ILE A 1095 6.09 39.06 -34.71
CA ILE A 1095 6.83 37.81 -34.94
C ILE A 1095 6.54 36.80 -33.82
N SER A 1096 6.59 37.23 -32.55
CA SER A 1096 6.37 36.36 -31.40
C SER A 1096 4.93 35.83 -31.35
N LYS A 1097 3.94 36.67 -31.67
CA LYS A 1097 2.53 36.24 -31.81
C LYS A 1097 2.35 35.21 -32.93
N GLN A 1098 2.97 35.43 -34.09
CA GLN A 1098 2.91 34.49 -35.20
C GLN A 1098 3.53 33.13 -34.82
N ALA A 1099 4.68 33.14 -34.13
CA ALA A 1099 5.33 31.93 -33.65
C ALA A 1099 4.46 31.16 -32.64
N CYS A 1100 3.80 31.86 -31.70
CA CYS A 1100 2.85 31.24 -30.77
C CYS A 1100 1.66 30.62 -31.50
N ARG A 1101 1.14 31.29 -32.53
CA ARG A 1101 0.05 30.76 -33.37
C ARG A 1101 0.46 29.48 -34.08
N GLU A 1102 1.66 29.43 -34.65
CA GLU A 1102 2.22 28.22 -35.26
C GLU A 1102 2.44 27.08 -34.25
N LEU A 1103 2.81 27.40 -33.00
CA LEU A 1103 2.92 26.41 -31.93
C LEU A 1103 1.56 25.79 -31.59
N ILE A 1104 0.49 26.61 -31.50
CA ILE A 1104 -0.87 26.13 -31.29
C ILE A 1104 -1.30 25.17 -32.42
N GLU A 1105 -1.04 25.53 -33.68
CA GLU A 1105 -1.38 24.67 -34.82
C GLU A 1105 -0.64 23.32 -34.77
N LYS A 1106 0.62 23.31 -34.31
CA LYS A 1106 1.38 22.07 -34.08
C LYS A 1106 0.85 21.26 -32.91
N VAL A 1107 0.33 21.89 -31.86
CA VAL A 1107 -0.33 21.20 -30.73
C VAL A 1107 -1.61 20.50 -31.21
N TYR A 1108 -2.40 21.13 -32.07
CA TYR A 1108 -3.57 20.50 -32.71
C TYR A 1108 -3.20 19.22 -33.48
N LEU A 1109 -2.08 19.27 -34.23
CA LEU A 1109 -1.54 18.15 -35.01
C LEU A 1109 -0.96 17.00 -34.16
N SER A 1110 -0.82 17.19 -32.85
CA SER A 1110 -0.28 16.17 -31.94
C SER A 1110 -1.15 14.90 -31.89
N PRO A 1111 -0.56 13.76 -31.47
CA PRO A 1111 -1.30 12.51 -31.28
C PRO A 1111 -2.26 12.54 -30.09
N ALA A 1112 -2.22 13.57 -29.24
CA ALA A 1112 -3.08 13.71 -28.06
C ALA A 1112 -4.55 13.46 -28.35
N ALA A 1113 -5.25 12.73 -27.48
CA ALA A 1113 -6.69 12.58 -27.57
C ALA A 1113 -7.36 13.94 -27.48
N TRP A 1114 -7.03 14.76 -26.48
CA TRP A 1114 -7.60 16.09 -26.33
C TRP A 1114 -6.55 17.21 -26.43
N VAL A 1115 -6.95 18.35 -26.99
CA VAL A 1115 -6.18 19.59 -26.97
C VAL A 1115 -7.01 20.66 -26.30
N ILE A 1116 -6.52 21.22 -25.20
CA ILE A 1116 -7.22 22.28 -24.46
C ILE A 1116 -6.33 23.52 -24.40
N LEU A 1117 -6.88 24.65 -24.84
CA LEU A 1117 -6.13 25.90 -24.93
C LEU A 1117 -6.72 26.96 -24.00
N PRO A 1118 -5.91 27.67 -23.20
CA PRO A 1118 -6.34 28.89 -22.52
C PRO A 1118 -6.82 29.93 -23.53
N MET A 1119 -7.93 30.59 -23.21
CA MET A 1119 -8.47 31.65 -24.08
C MET A 1119 -7.46 32.79 -24.33
N GLN A 1120 -6.58 33.06 -23.36
CA GLN A 1120 -5.50 34.04 -23.47
C GLN A 1120 -4.52 33.72 -24.60
N ASP A 1121 -4.21 32.43 -24.79
CA ASP A 1121 -3.28 31.97 -25.82
C ASP A 1121 -3.91 32.08 -27.20
N ILE A 1122 -5.20 31.73 -27.31
CA ILE A 1122 -6.00 31.89 -28.53
C ILE A 1122 -6.02 33.35 -28.99
N LEU A 1123 -6.15 34.29 -28.05
CA LEU A 1123 -6.13 35.74 -28.31
C LEU A 1123 -4.72 36.31 -28.54
N GLY A 1124 -3.66 35.53 -28.28
CA GLY A 1124 -2.27 35.98 -28.35
C GLY A 1124 -1.97 37.13 -27.38
N LEU A 1125 -2.41 37.01 -26.12
CA LEU A 1125 -2.18 37.99 -25.05
C LEU A 1125 -0.88 37.69 -24.28
N GLY A 1126 -0.23 38.74 -23.77
CA GLY A 1126 1.01 38.63 -23.00
C GLY A 1126 0.78 38.25 -21.53
N GLU A 1127 1.84 38.33 -20.72
CA GLU A 1127 1.82 37.98 -19.30
C GLU A 1127 0.79 38.78 -18.48
N GLU A 1128 0.39 39.96 -18.94
CA GLU A 1128 -0.67 40.77 -18.31
C GLU A 1128 -2.03 40.05 -18.23
N ALA A 1129 -2.23 39.01 -19.04
CA ALA A 1129 -3.45 38.21 -19.06
C ALA A 1129 -3.34 36.90 -18.26
N ARG A 1130 -2.20 36.67 -17.58
CA ARG A 1130 -1.98 35.46 -16.78
C ARG A 1130 -3.05 35.30 -15.71
N MET A 1131 -3.55 34.07 -15.54
CA MET A 1131 -4.64 33.78 -14.60
C MET A 1131 -4.12 33.66 -13.16
N ASN A 1132 -3.03 32.91 -12.94
CA ASN A 1132 -2.43 32.75 -11.62
C ASN A 1132 -0.89 32.73 -11.70
N VAL A 1133 -0.24 33.30 -10.68
CA VAL A 1133 1.18 33.14 -10.39
C VAL A 1133 1.31 32.34 -9.09
N PRO A 1134 1.68 31.05 -9.15
CA PRO A 1134 1.87 30.22 -7.96
C PRO A 1134 2.81 30.86 -6.93
N GLY A 1135 2.49 30.70 -5.65
CA GLY A 1135 3.25 31.29 -4.54
C GLY A 1135 2.97 32.79 -4.27
N THR A 1136 1.97 33.38 -4.92
CA THR A 1136 1.56 34.78 -4.68
C THR A 1136 0.10 34.88 -4.24
N ILE A 1137 -0.23 35.91 -3.45
CA ILE A 1137 -1.57 36.11 -2.86
C ILE A 1137 -2.33 37.32 -3.43
N HIS A 1138 -1.72 38.07 -4.37
CA HIS A 1138 -2.30 39.29 -4.93
C HIS A 1138 -2.20 39.30 -6.45
N GLY A 1139 -3.24 39.82 -7.12
CA GLY A 1139 -3.27 39.99 -8.58
C GLY A 1139 -3.70 38.76 -9.38
N ASN A 1140 -4.02 37.64 -8.72
CA ASN A 1140 -4.47 36.40 -9.35
C ASN A 1140 -5.98 36.39 -9.58
N TRP A 1141 -6.44 35.56 -10.53
CA TRP A 1141 -7.84 35.24 -10.81
C TRP A 1141 -8.69 36.41 -11.33
N GLN A 1142 -8.06 37.48 -11.82
CA GLN A 1142 -8.72 38.75 -12.19
C GLN A 1142 -8.85 38.97 -13.71
N TRP A 1143 -8.22 38.13 -14.54
CA TRP A 1143 -8.29 38.28 -15.99
C TRP A 1143 -9.71 38.04 -16.51
N LYS A 1144 -10.14 38.86 -17.47
CA LYS A 1144 -11.47 38.84 -18.09
C LYS A 1144 -11.35 39.07 -19.59
N LEU A 1145 -12.21 38.38 -20.34
CA LEU A 1145 -12.44 38.58 -21.75
C LEU A 1145 -13.29 39.84 -21.96
N ASP A 1146 -12.96 40.64 -22.98
CA ASP A 1146 -13.66 41.91 -23.24
C ASP A 1146 -15.05 41.68 -23.87
N LYS A 1147 -15.11 41.03 -25.04
CA LYS A 1147 -16.35 40.72 -25.77
C LYS A 1147 -16.20 39.45 -26.61
N ILE A 1148 -17.29 38.69 -26.72
CA ILE A 1148 -17.34 37.46 -27.54
C ILE A 1148 -17.67 37.77 -29.00
N GLN A 1149 -18.48 38.81 -29.28
CA GLN A 1149 -18.94 39.12 -30.65
C GLN A 1149 -17.83 39.53 -31.62
N ASP A 1150 -16.65 39.91 -31.11
CA ASP A 1150 -15.51 40.38 -31.94
C ASP A 1150 -14.56 39.23 -32.34
N LEU A 1151 -14.95 37.97 -32.15
CA LEU A 1151 -14.08 36.78 -32.31
C LEU A 1151 -14.27 36.01 -33.63
N ASP A 1152 -14.90 36.58 -34.66
CA ASP A 1152 -15.23 35.86 -35.90
C ASP A 1152 -14.02 35.26 -36.64
N GLU A 1153 -12.90 35.99 -36.73
CA GLU A 1153 -11.66 35.47 -37.35
C GLU A 1153 -11.10 34.28 -36.56
N ILE A 1154 -11.11 34.39 -35.24
CA ILE A 1154 -10.61 33.36 -34.31
C ILE A 1154 -11.49 32.11 -34.41
N LYS A 1155 -12.81 32.29 -34.46
CA LYS A 1155 -13.79 31.21 -34.62
C LYS A 1155 -13.50 30.39 -35.89
N ILE A 1156 -13.29 31.05 -37.03
CA ILE A 1156 -12.97 30.39 -38.30
C ILE A 1156 -11.61 29.68 -38.22
N TRP A 1157 -10.62 30.32 -37.60
CA TRP A 1157 -9.30 29.72 -37.45
C TRP A 1157 -9.32 28.46 -36.58
N LEU A 1158 -9.94 28.50 -35.41
CA LEU A 1158 -10.09 27.33 -34.53
C LEU A 1158 -10.84 26.20 -35.23
N ARG A 1159 -11.95 26.52 -35.92
CA ARG A 1159 -12.71 25.55 -36.73
C ARG A 1159 -11.82 24.86 -37.77
N THR A 1160 -11.00 25.66 -38.45
CA THR A 1160 -10.06 25.14 -39.45
C THR A 1160 -9.06 24.15 -38.84
N GLN A 1161 -8.57 24.40 -37.62
CA GLN A 1161 -7.63 23.47 -36.95
C GLN A 1161 -8.34 22.20 -36.47
N ALA A 1162 -9.55 22.32 -35.91
CA ALA A 1162 -10.37 21.17 -35.51
C ALA A 1162 -10.67 20.24 -36.70
N ASP A 1163 -11.17 20.81 -37.81
CA ASP A 1163 -11.51 20.06 -39.03
C ASP A 1163 -10.25 19.40 -39.66
N LYS A 1164 -9.12 20.12 -39.73
CA LYS A 1164 -7.85 19.58 -40.25
C LYS A 1164 -7.33 18.38 -39.45
N THR A 1165 -7.59 18.35 -38.15
CA THR A 1165 -7.02 17.36 -37.22
C THR A 1165 -8.03 16.31 -36.75
N LYS A 1166 -9.25 16.35 -37.30
CA LYS A 1166 -10.37 15.46 -37.00
C LYS A 1166 -10.68 15.45 -35.50
N ARG A 1167 -10.86 16.64 -34.93
CA ARG A 1167 -11.22 16.87 -33.53
C ARG A 1167 -12.59 17.49 -33.41
#